data_AF-A0A954SW41-F1
#
_entry.id   AF-A0A954SW41-F1
#
_cell.length_a   1.000
_cell.length_b   1.000
_cell.length_c   1.000
_cell.angle_alpha   90.00
_cell.angle_beta   90.00
_cell.angle_gamma   90.00
#
_symmetry.space_group_name_H-M   'P 1'
#
loop_
_entity.id
_entity.type
_entity.pdbx_description
1 polymer ?
#
loop_
_entity_poly.entity_id
_entity_poly.type
_entity_poly.pdbx_seq_one_letter_code
_entity_poly.pdbx_strand_id
1 'polypeptide(L)'
;MAFSGNCPNCGAPVEFTAARSIVLVCESCESVVGRSGDALENYGKVADLVQTSSPLQVGATGAWRGRPFEIVGRVQMKHSSGAVWDEWYAAFDGGERWGWIAEAQNRVTLTFAKRLPANAAIANQAQLDAGQSVTIPAVGQYTVAETGSATIGYAEGEIPFLVRPGSTYEYADLEGPHGRFATIDFRTSPPTAFVGQRVTYADVGLEKAEDREIELPTAQTVSVNCTSCGGSLDLRAPDATERVVCPFCDTIHDVNKGNLKFLAKLTQDSTKPLLPLGSKGTLRGRKYTVIGHMRREVVVEGTHYPWDEYLLSTPREPFAWLIHAQGHWMLGSAVSSGEVSIHGRQAYCQGRRFRLFDQTRPRVIAVHGEFPWKVQFGETVSSSDYISPPFMLSCEKSASISAPLTMAEALEGRAKPVQSPTGMGGGWSQPPTESQPDADELAPIPLEPNDNADEPAWIEPVDDDAPSAPPKETTKPKPKRLPKSSNKKSRRMTVEVNYTLSEYIPRREVSDAFGLGFQGIPTTVAPAQPFLGYSLYRTAGIALVAVLLIYAALSIVFRPKLVHTVQAHQETGTQEVWSEPFELKGGRNVRLQANCTTQQWCYFEGGLHNETTDTTREFSMAMDGSSTRTKYLSGVTAGTYRLRIRPEYTSNPPTGQVLTVRISQGAVNPAPWLLIMGIAAGTLVLVGAFHGLFENQRWQESSMSGS
;
A
#
# COMPACT_ATOMS: atom_id res chain seq x y z
N MET A 1 31.23 -41.59 14.52
CA MET A 1 31.83 -41.71 15.86
C MET A 1 31.82 -40.33 16.47
N ALA A 2 31.27 -40.19 17.68
CA ALA A 2 31.34 -38.94 18.43
C ALA A 2 32.81 -38.57 18.62
N PHE A 3 33.16 -37.31 18.35
CA PHE A 3 34.52 -36.81 18.57
C PHE A 3 34.52 -36.11 19.92
N SER A 4 35.28 -36.61 20.88
CA SER A 4 35.32 -36.08 22.25
C SER A 4 36.73 -35.60 22.62
N GLY A 5 36.81 -34.57 23.44
CA GLY A 5 38.07 -34.07 23.98
C GLY A 5 37.84 -33.15 25.17
N ASN A 6 38.87 -32.38 25.55
CA ASN A 6 38.75 -31.36 26.58
C ASN A 6 38.81 -29.97 25.94
N CYS A 7 38.00 -29.05 26.44
CA CYS A 7 38.00 -27.66 26.02
C CYS A 7 39.41 -27.06 26.23
N PRO A 8 40.05 -26.52 25.17
CA PRO A 8 41.40 -25.97 25.25
C PRO A 8 41.50 -24.72 26.14
N ASN A 9 40.37 -24.11 26.52
CA ASN A 9 40.34 -22.93 27.38
C ASN A 9 40.20 -23.27 28.88
N CYS A 10 39.28 -24.16 29.24
CA CYS A 10 38.93 -24.42 30.66
C CYS A 10 39.13 -25.88 31.10
N GLY A 11 39.44 -26.79 30.17
CA GLY A 11 39.63 -28.22 30.45
C GLY A 11 38.35 -29.04 30.64
N ALA A 12 37.16 -28.42 30.56
CA ALA A 12 35.88 -29.15 30.63
C ALA A 12 35.73 -30.15 29.47
N PRO A 13 35.09 -31.31 29.68
CA PRO A 13 34.85 -32.26 28.60
C PRO A 13 33.93 -31.66 27.54
N VAL A 14 34.23 -31.95 26.28
CA VAL A 14 33.44 -31.55 25.11
C VAL A 14 33.21 -32.74 24.20
N GLU A 15 31.97 -32.91 23.72
CA GLU A 15 31.57 -34.00 22.85
C GLU A 15 30.83 -33.45 21.62
N PHE A 16 31.27 -33.88 20.44
CA PHE A 16 30.62 -33.59 19.17
C PHE A 16 29.77 -34.80 18.78
N THR A 17 28.46 -34.64 18.83
CA THR A 17 27.47 -35.67 18.52
C THR A 17 27.12 -35.69 17.03
N ALA A 18 27.13 -34.53 16.36
CA ALA A 18 26.83 -34.43 14.94
C ALA A 18 28.03 -34.82 14.06
N ALA A 19 27.79 -35.65 13.05
CA ALA A 19 28.88 -36.24 12.25
C ALA A 19 29.79 -35.20 11.56
N ARG A 20 29.24 -34.05 11.17
CA ARG A 20 29.93 -32.99 10.42
C ARG A 20 29.91 -31.63 11.10
N SER A 21 29.73 -31.57 12.43
CA SER A 21 29.93 -30.33 13.18
C SER A 21 31.40 -29.92 13.14
N ILE A 22 31.64 -28.62 12.94
CA ILE A 22 32.99 -28.03 12.89
C ILE A 22 33.33 -27.37 14.23
N VAL A 23 32.32 -26.79 14.88
CA VAL A 23 32.46 -26.06 16.13
C VAL A 23 31.46 -26.58 17.16
N LEU A 24 31.88 -26.59 18.42
CA LEU A 24 31.05 -26.74 19.62
C LEU A 24 31.33 -25.54 20.53
N VAL A 25 30.30 -24.92 21.08
CA VAL A 25 30.46 -23.92 22.15
C VAL A 25 30.48 -24.62 23.51
N CYS A 26 31.57 -24.48 24.25
CA CYS A 26 31.75 -25.11 25.55
C CYS A 26 30.75 -24.56 26.57
N GLU A 27 29.88 -25.40 27.14
CA GLU A 27 28.86 -24.99 28.11
C GLU A 27 29.44 -24.39 29.40
N SER A 28 30.63 -24.83 29.83
CA SER A 28 31.22 -24.35 31.08
C SER A 28 31.88 -22.96 31.01
N CYS A 29 32.38 -22.56 29.84
CA CYS A 29 33.15 -21.31 29.71
C CYS A 29 32.87 -20.52 28.43
N GLU A 30 31.87 -20.93 27.65
CA GLU A 30 31.34 -20.27 26.44
C GLU A 30 32.43 -20.01 25.37
N SER A 31 33.48 -20.82 25.39
CA SER A 31 34.54 -20.76 24.39
C SER A 31 34.14 -21.55 23.15
N VAL A 32 34.41 -20.98 21.99
CA VAL A 32 34.19 -21.60 20.69
C VAL A 32 35.31 -22.60 20.46
N VAL A 33 34.98 -23.88 20.51
CA VAL A 33 35.93 -24.99 20.34
C VAL A 33 35.74 -25.57 18.94
N GLY A 34 36.76 -25.45 18.09
CA GLY A 34 36.70 -25.95 16.71
C GLY A 34 37.58 -27.17 16.49
N ARG A 35 37.17 -28.02 15.54
CA ARG A 35 37.92 -29.20 15.10
C ARG A 35 38.93 -28.80 14.02
N SER A 36 40.21 -29.05 14.28
CA SER A 36 41.31 -28.82 13.35
C SER A 36 42.08 -30.12 13.17
N GLY A 37 41.65 -30.95 12.21
CA GLY A 37 42.14 -32.33 12.07
C GLY A 37 41.79 -33.17 13.31
N ASP A 38 42.81 -33.68 13.99
CA ASP A 38 42.68 -34.48 15.23
C ASP A 38 42.75 -33.62 16.51
N ALA A 39 42.96 -32.31 16.39
CA ALA A 39 43.11 -31.40 17.53
C ALA A 39 41.88 -30.51 17.74
N LEU A 40 41.71 -30.08 18.99
CA LEU A 40 40.75 -29.05 19.39
C LEU A 40 41.44 -27.70 19.56
N GLU A 41 40.89 -26.67 18.92
CA GLU A 41 41.41 -25.31 18.97
C GLU A 41 40.38 -24.34 19.57
N ASN A 42 40.88 -23.31 20.27
CA ASN A 42 40.06 -22.23 20.81
C ASN A 42 39.96 -21.08 19.78
N TYR A 43 38.74 -20.70 19.42
CA TYR A 43 38.44 -19.60 18.49
C TYR A 43 37.90 -18.34 19.17
N GLY A 44 38.03 -18.26 20.49
CA GLY A 44 37.58 -17.13 21.31
C GLY A 44 36.31 -17.44 22.09
N LYS A 45 35.81 -16.45 22.82
CA LYS A 45 34.60 -16.54 23.64
C LYS A 45 33.44 -15.82 22.94
N VAL A 46 32.24 -16.37 22.99
CA VAL A 46 31.03 -15.69 22.48
C VAL A 46 30.64 -14.52 23.39
N ALA A 47 29.86 -13.56 22.87
CA ALA A 47 29.27 -12.50 23.71
C ALA A 47 28.13 -13.07 24.57
N ASP A 48 27.46 -12.24 25.38
CA ASP A 48 26.26 -12.67 26.09
C ASP A 48 25.07 -12.77 25.13
N LEU A 49 24.21 -13.78 25.33
CA LEU A 49 22.97 -13.94 24.57
C LEU A 49 22.05 -12.72 24.74
N VAL A 50 21.54 -12.19 23.62
CA VAL A 50 20.39 -11.29 23.65
C VAL A 50 19.12 -12.13 23.72
N GLN A 51 18.35 -11.99 24.80
CA GLN A 51 17.10 -12.74 24.95
C GLN A 51 16.10 -12.27 23.88
N THR A 52 15.57 -13.23 23.12
CA THR A 52 14.53 -13.05 22.11
C THR A 52 13.28 -13.80 22.54
N SER A 53 12.15 -13.61 21.85
CA SER A 53 10.92 -14.36 22.07
C SER A 53 10.90 -15.75 21.43
N SER A 54 12.06 -16.24 20.96
CA SER A 54 12.18 -17.56 20.35
C SER A 54 11.78 -18.67 21.35
N PRO A 55 10.85 -19.57 20.98
CA PRO A 55 10.51 -20.75 21.78
C PRO A 55 11.48 -21.92 21.55
N LEU A 56 12.37 -21.81 20.56
CA LEU A 56 13.30 -22.85 20.16
C LEU A 56 14.46 -22.98 21.16
N GLN A 57 15.01 -24.20 21.24
CA GLN A 57 16.13 -24.55 22.12
C GLN A 57 16.95 -25.66 21.47
N VAL A 58 18.23 -25.74 21.83
CA VAL A 58 19.07 -26.90 21.51
C VAL A 58 18.48 -28.17 22.15
N GLY A 59 18.51 -29.27 21.41
CA GLY A 59 17.87 -30.55 21.74
C GLY A 59 16.42 -30.68 21.26
N ALA A 60 15.82 -29.63 20.69
CA ALA A 60 14.47 -29.73 20.13
C ALA A 60 14.47 -30.60 18.86
N THR A 61 13.50 -31.51 18.76
CA THR A 61 13.38 -32.44 17.63
C THR A 61 12.17 -32.11 16.77
N GLY A 62 12.33 -32.17 15.45
CA GLY A 62 11.25 -31.97 14.49
C GLY A 62 11.37 -32.88 13.27
N ALA A 63 10.55 -32.65 12.27
CA ALA A 63 10.62 -33.36 11.00
C ALA A 63 10.27 -32.44 9.83
N TRP A 64 11.04 -32.52 8.75
CA TRP A 64 10.77 -31.79 7.52
C TRP A 64 10.60 -32.77 6.36
N ARG A 65 9.43 -32.73 5.70
CA ARG A 65 9.06 -33.65 4.60
C ARG A 65 9.31 -35.13 4.95
N GLY A 66 8.91 -35.51 6.16
CA GLY A 66 9.04 -36.87 6.68
C GLY A 66 10.45 -37.27 7.15
N ARG A 67 11.42 -36.35 7.14
CA ARG A 67 12.79 -36.61 7.60
C ARG A 67 13.03 -35.95 8.97
N PRO A 68 13.39 -36.72 10.01
CA PRO A 68 13.61 -36.18 11.34
C PRO A 68 14.89 -35.34 11.41
N PHE A 69 14.89 -34.37 12.31
CA PHE A 69 16.07 -33.60 12.68
C PHE A 69 16.07 -33.27 14.17
N GLU A 70 17.24 -32.90 14.67
CA GLU A 70 17.44 -32.32 15.99
C GLU A 70 18.12 -30.95 15.85
N ILE A 71 17.66 -29.95 16.59
CA ILE A 71 18.34 -28.66 16.70
C ILE A 71 19.54 -28.86 17.62
N VAL A 72 20.75 -28.75 17.09
CA VAL A 72 21.98 -29.04 17.85
C VAL A 72 22.78 -27.78 18.17
N GLY A 73 22.44 -26.63 17.61
CA GLY A 73 23.11 -25.37 17.92
C GLY A 73 22.34 -24.14 17.46
N ARG A 74 22.84 -22.96 17.84
CA ARG A 74 22.30 -21.64 17.50
C ARG A 74 23.41 -20.64 17.30
N VAL A 75 23.19 -19.70 16.40
CA VAL A 75 23.95 -18.45 16.29
C VAL A 75 22.97 -17.30 16.37
N GLN A 76 23.32 -16.28 17.13
CA GLN A 76 22.62 -15.01 17.10
C GLN A 76 23.38 -14.01 16.25
N MET A 77 22.68 -13.50 15.26
CA MET A 77 23.19 -12.54 14.30
C MET A 77 22.73 -11.15 14.70
N LYS A 78 23.58 -10.16 14.46
CA LYS A 78 23.31 -8.75 14.71
C LYS A 78 23.31 -7.99 13.40
N HIS A 79 22.16 -7.45 13.05
CA HIS A 79 21.96 -6.62 11.87
C HIS A 79 22.75 -5.32 11.97
N SER A 80 23.03 -4.69 10.83
CA SER A 80 23.72 -3.39 10.77
C SER A 80 22.93 -2.27 11.45
N SER A 81 21.58 -2.36 11.47
CA SER A 81 20.73 -1.47 12.27
C SER A 81 20.97 -1.69 13.77
N GLY A 82 21.33 -2.90 14.16
CA GLY A 82 21.51 -3.35 15.54
C GLY A 82 20.36 -4.21 16.07
N ALA A 83 19.38 -4.53 15.23
CA ALA A 83 18.44 -5.63 15.46
C ALA A 83 19.18 -6.96 15.62
N VAL A 84 18.58 -7.95 16.28
CA VAL A 84 19.13 -9.31 16.37
C VAL A 84 18.14 -10.33 15.83
N TRP A 85 18.65 -11.42 15.28
CA TRP A 85 17.85 -12.58 14.89
C TRP A 85 18.59 -13.87 15.25
N ASP A 86 17.84 -14.95 15.36
CA ASP A 86 18.37 -16.26 15.71
C ASP A 86 18.40 -17.20 14.50
N GLU A 87 19.49 -17.93 14.36
CA GLU A 87 19.65 -19.01 13.40
C GLU A 87 19.95 -20.31 14.15
N TRP A 88 19.04 -21.26 14.04
CA TRP A 88 19.13 -22.59 14.65
C TRP A 88 19.60 -23.62 13.63
N TYR A 89 20.50 -24.50 14.04
CA TYR A 89 21.11 -25.51 13.18
C TYR A 89 20.46 -26.87 13.44
N ALA A 90 19.70 -27.33 12.45
CA ALA A 90 19.02 -28.62 12.45
C ALA A 90 19.91 -29.70 11.82
N ALA A 91 20.32 -30.69 12.61
CA ALA A 91 21.05 -31.87 12.16
C ALA A 91 20.07 -32.94 11.65
N PHE A 92 20.12 -33.22 10.35
CA PHE A 92 19.40 -34.33 9.71
C PHE A 92 20.33 -35.54 9.59
N ASP A 93 19.76 -36.74 9.75
CA ASP A 93 20.49 -38.01 9.65
C ASP A 93 21.75 -38.04 10.54
N GLY A 94 21.66 -37.53 11.78
CA GLY A 94 22.80 -37.46 12.70
C GLY A 94 23.88 -36.44 12.31
N GLY A 95 23.53 -35.44 11.50
CA GLY A 95 24.43 -34.35 11.08
C GLY A 95 25.16 -34.62 9.76
N GLU A 96 24.71 -35.58 8.95
CA GLU A 96 25.20 -35.72 7.57
C GLU A 96 24.72 -34.58 6.67
N ARG A 97 23.52 -34.08 6.96
CA ARG A 97 22.89 -32.92 6.32
C ARG A 97 22.44 -31.92 7.37
N TRP A 98 22.42 -30.65 6.97
CA TRP A 98 22.11 -29.53 7.84
C TRP A 98 20.95 -28.72 7.27
N GLY A 99 20.04 -28.30 8.14
CA GLY A 99 19.04 -27.28 7.88
C GLY A 99 19.27 -26.07 8.77
N TRP A 100 18.87 -24.90 8.30
CA TRP A 100 18.98 -23.63 8.99
C TRP A 100 17.58 -23.11 9.25
N ILE A 101 17.18 -23.01 10.51
CA ILE A 101 15.91 -22.43 10.92
C ILE A 101 16.19 -21.01 11.42
N ALA A 102 15.80 -19.99 10.65
CA ALA A 102 16.03 -18.59 11.02
C ALA A 102 14.73 -17.94 11.51
N GLU A 103 14.81 -17.22 12.64
CA GLU A 103 13.73 -16.47 13.25
C GLU A 103 14.05 -14.97 13.23
N ALA A 104 13.37 -14.22 12.36
CA ALA A 104 13.53 -12.77 12.23
C ALA A 104 12.16 -12.10 12.04
N GLN A 105 11.87 -11.02 12.77
CA GLN A 105 10.64 -10.21 12.62
C GLN A 105 9.33 -11.03 12.62
N ASN A 106 9.20 -12.00 13.55
CA ASN A 106 8.08 -12.95 13.63
C ASN A 106 7.91 -13.80 12.36
N ARG A 107 9.01 -14.08 11.65
CA ARG A 107 9.09 -14.95 10.48
C ARG A 107 10.02 -16.11 10.78
N VAL A 108 9.55 -17.33 10.53
CA VAL A 108 10.37 -18.55 10.62
C VAL A 108 10.64 -19.05 9.20
N THR A 109 11.90 -19.32 8.89
CA THR A 109 12.30 -19.91 7.60
C THR A 109 13.12 -21.16 7.84
N LEU A 110 12.97 -22.17 7.00
CA LEU A 110 13.84 -23.35 6.97
C LEU A 110 14.55 -23.40 5.62
N THR A 111 15.88 -23.35 5.64
CA THR A 111 16.72 -23.32 4.44
C THR A 111 17.82 -24.40 4.48
N PHE A 112 18.33 -24.74 3.29
CA PHE A 112 19.37 -25.75 3.10
C PHE A 112 20.48 -25.20 2.22
N ALA A 113 21.73 -25.48 2.57
CA ALA A 113 22.89 -25.01 1.84
C ALA A 113 22.94 -25.59 0.41
N LYS A 114 23.20 -24.70 -0.56
CA LYS A 114 23.45 -25.01 -1.97
C LYS A 114 24.62 -24.17 -2.46
N ARG A 115 25.73 -24.83 -2.75
CA ARG A 115 26.90 -24.16 -3.34
C ARG A 115 26.57 -23.70 -4.76
N LEU A 116 26.80 -22.42 -5.05
CA LEU A 116 26.62 -21.90 -6.39
C LEU A 116 27.78 -22.35 -7.31
N PRO A 117 27.52 -22.60 -8.61
CA PRO A 117 28.58 -22.93 -9.54
C PRO A 117 29.48 -21.70 -9.77
N ALA A 118 30.76 -21.93 -10.10
CA ALA A 118 31.75 -20.85 -10.23
C ALA A 118 31.42 -19.82 -11.33
N ASN A 119 30.60 -20.21 -12.32
CA ASN A 119 30.12 -19.34 -13.41
C ASN A 119 28.76 -18.70 -13.11
N ALA A 120 28.24 -18.78 -11.89
CA ALA A 120 27.01 -18.09 -11.52
C ALA A 120 27.19 -16.57 -11.66
N ALA A 121 26.15 -15.89 -12.14
CA ALA A 121 26.16 -14.43 -12.29
C ALA A 121 26.24 -13.65 -10.96
N ILE A 122 26.04 -14.34 -9.83
CA ILE A 122 26.05 -13.77 -8.48
C ILE A 122 27.39 -14.10 -7.83
N ALA A 123 28.39 -13.25 -8.07
CA ALA A 123 29.75 -13.46 -7.55
C ALA A 123 29.99 -12.71 -6.24
N ASN A 124 29.38 -11.53 -6.07
CA ASN A 124 29.48 -10.72 -4.85
C ASN A 124 28.21 -9.90 -4.61
N GLN A 125 28.01 -9.45 -3.38
CA GLN A 125 26.83 -8.69 -2.96
C GLN A 125 26.62 -7.39 -3.75
N ALA A 126 27.70 -6.71 -4.14
CA ALA A 126 27.61 -5.40 -4.80
C ALA A 126 26.98 -5.46 -6.22
N GLN A 127 26.69 -6.66 -6.72
CA GLN A 127 25.97 -6.88 -7.99
C GLN A 127 24.45 -7.02 -7.77
N LEU A 128 23.98 -6.94 -6.53
CA LEU A 128 22.60 -7.14 -6.14
C LEU A 128 21.99 -5.85 -5.61
N ASP A 129 20.87 -5.44 -6.21
CA ASP A 129 20.05 -4.33 -5.77
C ASP A 129 18.72 -4.82 -5.19
N ALA A 130 18.22 -4.17 -4.14
CA ALA A 130 16.90 -4.49 -3.60
C ALA A 130 15.79 -4.24 -4.63
N GLY A 131 14.91 -5.23 -4.79
CA GLY A 131 13.86 -5.32 -5.80
C GLY A 131 14.32 -5.88 -7.15
N GLN A 132 15.60 -6.25 -7.29
CA GLN A 132 16.10 -6.89 -8.50
C GLN A 132 15.64 -8.36 -8.57
N SER A 133 15.18 -8.79 -9.74
CA SER A 133 14.95 -10.21 -10.01
C SER A 133 16.25 -10.92 -10.34
N VAL A 134 16.52 -12.04 -9.66
CA VAL A 134 17.74 -12.84 -9.85
C VAL A 134 17.42 -14.32 -9.89
N THR A 135 18.18 -15.05 -10.71
CA THR A 135 18.04 -16.49 -10.86
C THR A 135 19.08 -17.23 -10.03
N ILE A 136 18.63 -18.07 -9.09
CA ILE A 136 19.49 -19.03 -8.41
C ILE A 136 19.59 -20.29 -9.28
N PRO A 137 20.80 -20.70 -9.75
CA PRO A 137 20.99 -21.84 -10.63
C PRO A 137 20.33 -23.13 -10.13
N ALA A 138 19.57 -23.80 -11.01
CA ALA A 138 18.81 -25.01 -10.71
C ALA A 138 17.84 -24.89 -9.51
N VAL A 139 17.41 -23.68 -9.18
CA VAL A 139 16.40 -23.40 -8.15
C VAL A 139 15.27 -22.54 -8.71
N GLY A 140 15.60 -21.46 -9.43
CA GLY A 140 14.61 -20.59 -10.10
C GLY A 140 14.80 -19.11 -9.82
N GLN A 141 13.78 -18.33 -10.19
CA GLN A 141 13.75 -16.87 -10.01
C GLN A 141 13.34 -16.48 -8.59
N TYR A 142 13.99 -15.44 -8.08
CA TYR A 142 13.70 -14.76 -6.82
C TYR A 142 13.79 -13.25 -7.02
N THR A 143 13.30 -12.49 -6.04
CA THR A 143 13.50 -11.05 -5.90
C THR A 143 14.40 -10.81 -4.70
N VAL A 144 15.43 -9.96 -4.85
CA VAL A 144 16.27 -9.52 -3.73
C VAL A 144 15.42 -8.62 -2.83
N ALA A 145 15.14 -9.06 -1.60
CA ALA A 145 14.40 -8.28 -0.62
C ALA A 145 15.33 -7.34 0.14
N GLU A 146 16.51 -7.84 0.52
CA GLU A 146 17.48 -7.09 1.33
C GLU A 146 18.92 -7.44 0.92
N THR A 147 19.80 -6.46 0.95
CA THR A 147 21.25 -6.67 0.98
C THR A 147 21.83 -5.96 2.18
N GLY A 148 22.62 -6.66 2.99
CA GLY A 148 23.07 -6.14 4.27
C GLY A 148 24.34 -6.79 4.81
N SER A 149 24.69 -6.42 6.03
CA SER A 149 25.77 -7.08 6.76
C SER A 149 25.35 -7.47 8.16
N ALA A 150 25.82 -8.62 8.59
CA ALA A 150 25.46 -9.26 9.83
C ALA A 150 26.72 -9.54 10.65
N THR A 151 26.70 -9.30 11.95
CA THR A 151 27.79 -9.65 12.86
C THR A 151 27.36 -10.78 13.77
N ILE A 152 28.19 -11.82 13.90
CA ILE A 152 27.94 -12.89 14.88
C ILE A 152 28.14 -12.32 16.29
N GLY A 153 27.06 -12.30 17.07
CA GLY A 153 27.07 -11.87 18.47
C GLY A 153 27.28 -13.04 19.43
N TYR A 154 26.37 -14.01 19.37
CA TYR A 154 26.32 -15.16 20.28
C TYR A 154 26.31 -16.48 19.50
N ALA A 155 26.70 -17.57 20.15
CA ALA A 155 26.52 -18.93 19.65
C ALA A 155 26.41 -19.93 20.81
N GLU A 156 25.69 -21.04 20.59
CA GLU A 156 25.58 -22.19 21.50
C GLU A 156 25.47 -23.51 20.73
N GLY A 157 25.84 -24.63 21.39
CA GLY A 157 25.75 -25.97 20.81
C GLY A 157 26.75 -26.25 19.68
N GLU A 158 26.39 -27.19 18.79
CA GLU A 158 27.16 -27.65 17.64
C GLU A 158 26.79 -26.95 16.33
N ILE A 159 27.80 -26.48 15.58
CA ILE A 159 27.61 -25.63 14.41
C ILE A 159 28.43 -26.15 13.21
N PRO A 160 27.86 -26.21 11.99
CA PRO A 160 28.51 -26.80 10.81
C PRO A 160 29.53 -25.91 10.09
N PHE A 161 29.88 -24.76 10.67
CA PHE A 161 30.90 -23.85 10.12
C PHE A 161 31.74 -23.23 11.23
N LEU A 162 32.87 -22.66 10.85
CA LEU A 162 33.75 -21.98 11.79
C LEU A 162 33.13 -20.66 12.27
N VAL A 163 32.68 -20.65 13.52
CA VAL A 163 32.20 -19.44 14.20
C VAL A 163 33.37 -18.59 14.64
N ARG A 164 33.35 -17.30 14.28
CA ARG A 164 34.32 -16.30 14.78
C ARG A 164 33.53 -15.19 15.48
N PRO A 165 33.50 -15.15 16.82
CA PRO A 165 32.78 -14.11 17.54
C PRO A 165 33.19 -12.70 17.07
N GLY A 166 32.21 -11.84 16.80
CA GLY A 166 32.43 -10.47 16.33
C GLY A 166 32.78 -10.32 14.85
N SER A 167 32.84 -11.40 14.07
CA SER A 167 33.02 -11.30 12.62
C SER A 167 31.77 -10.81 11.91
N THR A 168 31.94 -9.89 10.96
CA THR A 168 30.88 -9.36 10.11
C THR A 168 30.91 -9.99 8.72
N TYR A 169 29.74 -10.33 8.18
CA TYR A 169 29.56 -10.96 6.88
C TYR A 169 28.51 -10.26 6.05
N GLU A 170 28.63 -10.37 4.74
CA GLU A 170 27.68 -9.83 3.78
C GLU A 170 26.69 -10.91 3.37
N TYR A 171 25.42 -10.52 3.27
CA TYR A 171 24.34 -11.41 2.82
C TYR A 171 23.38 -10.69 1.88
N ALA A 172 22.61 -11.46 1.13
CA ALA A 172 21.43 -10.97 0.45
C ALA A 172 20.27 -11.91 0.75
N ASP A 173 19.16 -11.37 1.22
CA ASP A 173 17.92 -12.12 1.40
C ASP A 173 17.03 -11.96 0.18
N LEU A 174 16.44 -13.07 -0.22
CA LEU A 174 15.67 -13.20 -1.44
C LEU A 174 14.35 -13.89 -1.14
N GLU A 175 13.29 -13.36 -1.72
CA GLU A 175 11.98 -13.97 -1.63
C GLU A 175 11.48 -14.40 -3.01
N GLY A 176 10.75 -15.49 -3.04
CA GLY A 176 10.11 -16.02 -4.23
C GLY A 176 8.62 -16.29 -3.98
N PRO A 177 7.86 -16.61 -5.03
CA PRO A 177 6.43 -16.85 -4.91
C PRO A 177 6.13 -18.04 -3.99
N HIS A 178 4.96 -18.02 -3.36
CA HIS A 178 4.46 -19.08 -2.46
C HIS A 178 5.38 -19.34 -1.26
N GLY A 179 5.89 -18.28 -0.63
CA GLY A 179 6.69 -18.37 0.59
C GLY A 179 8.10 -18.94 0.38
N ARG A 180 8.58 -19.04 -0.86
CA ARG A 180 9.97 -19.43 -1.14
C ARG A 180 10.91 -18.36 -0.59
N PHE A 181 12.00 -18.81 0.02
CA PHE A 181 12.98 -17.92 0.62
C PHE A 181 14.40 -18.42 0.32
N ALA A 182 15.34 -17.50 0.19
CA ALA A 182 16.75 -17.84 0.14
C ALA A 182 17.62 -16.72 0.73
N THR A 183 18.75 -17.10 1.30
CA THR A 183 19.81 -16.17 1.70
C THR A 183 21.08 -16.53 0.94
N ILE A 184 21.71 -15.56 0.28
CA ILE A 184 23.03 -15.73 -0.31
C ILE A 184 24.06 -15.20 0.67
N ASP A 185 24.97 -16.07 1.08
CA ASP A 185 26.05 -15.79 1.99
C ASP A 185 27.37 -15.63 1.21
N PHE A 186 28.04 -14.50 1.42
CA PHE A 186 29.25 -14.12 0.68
C PHE A 186 30.55 -14.42 1.42
N ARG A 187 30.53 -15.29 2.45
CA ARG A 187 31.75 -15.75 3.16
C ARG A 187 32.67 -16.60 2.29
N THR A 188 32.11 -17.29 1.29
CA THR A 188 32.86 -18.18 0.40
C THR A 188 32.87 -17.63 -1.03
N SER A 189 33.87 -18.07 -1.81
CA SER A 189 33.91 -17.85 -3.26
C SER A 189 34.03 -19.20 -3.98
N PRO A 190 33.06 -19.59 -4.83
CA PRO A 190 31.77 -18.94 -5.06
C PRO A 190 30.90 -18.87 -3.79
N PRO A 191 29.93 -17.93 -3.72
CA PRO A 191 29.06 -17.78 -2.56
C PRO A 191 28.14 -19.00 -2.37
N THR A 192 27.63 -19.15 -1.16
CA THR A 192 26.72 -20.24 -0.79
C THR A 192 25.31 -19.69 -0.68
N ALA A 193 24.35 -20.29 -1.37
CA ALA A 193 22.94 -19.95 -1.22
C ALA A 193 22.28 -20.92 -0.25
N PHE A 194 21.57 -20.41 0.74
CA PHE A 194 20.70 -21.17 1.63
C PHE A 194 19.29 -21.06 1.09
N VAL A 195 18.75 -22.16 0.56
CA VAL A 195 17.49 -22.15 -0.19
C VAL A 195 16.45 -22.96 0.55
N GLY A 196 15.25 -22.41 0.67
CA GLY A 196 14.12 -23.10 1.27
C GLY A 196 12.84 -22.31 1.18
N GLN A 197 12.13 -22.26 2.31
CA GLN A 197 10.81 -21.64 2.39
C GLN A 197 10.54 -21.11 3.80
N ARG A 198 9.60 -20.17 3.87
CA ARG A 198 8.94 -19.81 5.11
C ARG A 198 8.11 -21.00 5.61
N VAL A 199 8.12 -21.21 6.92
CA VAL A 199 7.44 -22.30 7.62
C VAL A 199 6.81 -21.77 8.92
N THR A 200 5.88 -22.52 9.49
CA THR A 200 5.49 -22.43 10.90
C THR A 200 6.24 -23.47 11.73
N TYR A 201 6.12 -23.43 13.06
CA TYR A 201 6.67 -24.50 13.90
C TYR A 201 5.97 -25.85 13.65
N ALA A 202 4.65 -25.85 13.46
CA ALA A 202 3.88 -27.04 13.04
C ALA A 202 4.38 -27.63 11.71
N ASP A 203 4.69 -26.78 10.71
CA ASP A 203 5.16 -27.24 9.39
C ASP A 203 6.44 -28.09 9.48
N VAL A 204 7.26 -27.87 10.52
CA VAL A 204 8.51 -28.59 10.78
C VAL A 204 8.43 -29.56 11.96
N GLY A 205 7.22 -29.85 12.46
CA GLY A 205 6.98 -30.81 13.54
C GLY A 205 7.54 -30.38 14.90
N LEU A 206 7.63 -29.07 15.15
CA LEU A 206 8.05 -28.49 16.43
C LEU A 206 6.85 -28.08 17.29
N GLU A 207 5.86 -28.97 17.44
CA GLU A 207 4.61 -28.70 18.19
C GLU A 207 4.87 -28.28 19.64
N LYS A 208 5.88 -28.88 20.30
CA LYS A 208 6.30 -28.46 21.65
C LYS A 208 6.83 -27.03 21.69
N ALA A 209 7.38 -26.54 20.58
CA ALA A 209 7.78 -25.15 20.48
C ALA A 209 6.55 -24.25 20.32
N GLU A 210 5.46 -24.70 19.69
CA GLU A 210 4.18 -23.97 19.68
C GLU A 210 3.56 -23.90 21.08
N ASP A 211 3.55 -25.02 21.82
CA ASP A 211 3.07 -25.03 23.20
C ASP A 211 3.88 -24.06 24.07
N ARG A 212 5.22 -24.10 23.94
CA ARG A 212 6.11 -23.14 24.60
C ARG A 212 5.88 -21.72 24.14
N GLU A 213 5.66 -21.49 22.85
CA GLU A 213 5.37 -20.16 22.31
C GLU A 213 4.08 -19.60 22.90
N ILE A 214 3.05 -20.45 23.08
CA ILE A 214 1.79 -20.12 23.74
C ILE A 214 2.02 -19.80 25.23
N GLU A 215 2.80 -20.63 25.92
CA GLU A 215 3.15 -20.49 27.34
C GLU A 215 4.09 -19.30 27.63
N LEU A 216 4.94 -18.91 26.66
CA LEU A 216 5.74 -17.69 26.76
C LEU A 216 4.77 -16.56 27.06
N PRO A 217 4.98 -15.79 28.15
CA PRO A 217 4.10 -14.69 28.48
C PRO A 217 3.97 -13.81 27.25
N THR A 218 2.76 -13.68 26.69
CA THR A 218 2.51 -12.60 25.73
C THR A 218 2.88 -11.34 26.48
N ALA A 219 3.95 -10.68 26.04
CA ALA A 219 4.62 -9.72 26.89
C ALA A 219 3.58 -8.71 27.37
N GLN A 220 3.27 -8.77 28.67
CA GLN A 220 2.35 -7.82 29.26
C GLN A 220 2.95 -6.44 29.05
N THR A 221 2.11 -5.42 28.94
CA THR A 221 2.59 -4.05 28.80
C THR A 221 3.71 -3.79 29.83
N VAL A 222 4.94 -3.57 29.35
CA VAL A 222 6.09 -3.30 30.22
C VAL A 222 6.18 -1.79 30.37
N SER A 223 6.03 -1.31 31.60
CA SER A 223 6.21 0.10 31.90
C SER A 223 7.68 0.38 32.21
N VAL A 224 8.28 1.28 31.45
CA VAL A 224 9.66 1.76 31.64
C VAL A 224 9.67 3.28 31.77
N ASN A 225 10.62 3.84 32.52
CA ASN A 225 10.68 5.29 32.68
C ASN A 225 11.56 5.93 31.61
N CYS A 226 11.06 6.98 30.97
CA CYS A 226 11.83 7.82 30.06
C CYS A 226 13.09 8.36 30.76
N THR A 227 14.27 8.11 30.18
CA THR A 227 15.55 8.55 30.75
C THR A 227 15.77 10.06 30.70
N SER A 228 14.88 10.81 30.04
CA SER A 228 14.98 12.28 29.93
C SER A 228 14.06 13.02 30.90
N CYS A 229 12.79 12.61 31.01
CA CYS A 229 11.80 13.34 31.82
C CYS A 229 11.21 12.51 32.97
N GLY A 230 11.53 11.21 33.06
CA GLY A 230 10.96 10.30 34.06
C GLY A 230 9.52 9.85 33.78
N GLY A 231 8.90 10.28 32.67
CA GLY A 231 7.56 9.85 32.28
C GLY A 231 7.48 8.35 31.99
N SER A 232 6.36 7.72 32.36
CA SER A 232 6.12 6.29 32.18
C SER A 232 5.80 5.94 30.72
N LEU A 233 6.56 5.02 30.14
CA LEU A 233 6.38 4.52 28.77
C LEU A 233 5.86 3.09 28.83
N ASP A 234 4.66 2.91 28.32
CA ASP A 234 3.99 1.61 28.26
C ASP A 234 4.31 0.91 26.94
N LEU A 235 5.28 0.00 26.97
CA LEU A 235 5.65 -0.84 25.83
C LEU A 235 4.66 -1.99 25.71
N ARG A 236 3.93 -2.08 24.60
CA ARG A 236 2.86 -3.08 24.37
C ARG A 236 3.35 -4.28 23.55
N ALA A 237 4.47 -4.13 22.85
CA ALA A 237 5.21 -5.19 22.18
C ALA A 237 6.71 -5.12 22.57
N PRO A 238 7.05 -5.16 23.87
CA PRO A 238 8.40 -4.89 24.38
C PRO A 238 9.49 -5.84 23.85
N ASP A 239 9.11 -7.05 23.41
CA ASP A 239 9.98 -8.04 22.79
C ASP A 239 10.35 -7.69 21.34
N ALA A 240 9.48 -6.97 20.64
CA ALA A 240 9.71 -6.50 19.28
C ALA A 240 10.23 -5.06 19.21
N THR A 241 10.00 -4.25 20.25
CA THR A 241 10.31 -2.82 20.24
C THR A 241 11.81 -2.52 20.15
N GLU A 242 12.22 -1.82 19.08
CA GLU A 242 13.57 -1.29 18.89
C GLU A 242 13.68 0.23 19.14
N ARG A 243 12.56 0.94 18.99
CA ARG A 243 12.45 2.39 19.23
C ARG A 243 11.20 2.70 20.00
N VAL A 244 11.28 3.63 20.93
CA VAL A 244 10.11 4.23 21.57
C VAL A 244 10.28 5.73 21.69
N VAL A 245 9.23 6.49 21.39
CA VAL A 245 9.16 7.94 21.60
C VAL A 245 8.32 8.24 22.84
N CYS A 246 8.89 9.00 23.76
CA CYS A 246 8.23 9.45 24.96
C CYS A 246 7.09 10.43 24.64
N PRO A 247 5.83 10.14 24.99
CA PRO A 247 4.69 11.01 24.67
C PRO A 247 4.64 12.29 25.51
N PHE A 248 5.53 12.44 26.51
CA PHE A 248 5.55 13.59 27.42
C PHE A 248 6.60 14.65 27.07
N CYS A 249 7.73 14.23 26.49
CA CYS A 249 8.86 15.14 26.22
C CYS A 249 9.47 14.97 24.82
N ASP A 250 8.86 14.13 23.98
CA ASP A 250 9.28 13.85 22.60
C ASP A 250 10.71 13.35 22.47
N THR A 251 11.24 12.72 23.51
CA THR A 251 12.52 12.02 23.43
C THR A 251 12.33 10.69 22.73
N ILE A 252 13.11 10.44 21.68
CA ILE A 252 13.25 9.12 21.06
C ILE A 252 14.35 8.32 21.77
N HIS A 253 14.06 7.06 22.09
CA HIS A 253 14.96 6.14 22.77
C HIS A 253 15.27 4.92 21.90
N ASP A 254 16.51 4.45 21.97
CA ASP A 254 16.90 3.10 21.56
C ASP A 254 16.48 2.13 22.67
N VAL A 255 15.80 1.05 22.30
CA VAL A 255 15.34 0.03 23.25
C VAL A 255 16.23 -1.19 23.09
N ASN A 256 16.85 -1.62 24.19
CA ASN A 256 17.65 -2.83 24.24
C ASN A 256 17.33 -3.60 25.53
N LYS A 257 16.57 -4.70 25.41
CA LYS A 257 16.11 -5.51 26.55
C LYS A 257 15.37 -4.68 27.61
N GLY A 258 14.47 -3.78 27.17
CA GLY A 258 13.75 -2.86 28.07
C GLY A 258 14.60 -1.71 28.64
N ASN A 259 15.93 -1.71 28.45
CA ASN A 259 16.75 -0.56 28.78
C ASN A 259 16.61 0.49 27.69
N LEU A 260 16.24 1.70 28.11
CA LEU A 260 16.17 2.85 27.23
C LEU A 260 17.51 3.56 27.18
N LYS A 261 18.00 3.83 25.97
CA LYS A 261 19.10 4.74 25.74
C LYS A 261 18.59 5.97 25.02
N PHE A 262 18.82 7.15 25.60
CA PHE A 262 18.55 8.42 24.93
C PHE A 262 19.23 8.48 23.56
N LEU A 263 18.47 8.87 22.54
CA LEU A 263 19.02 9.17 21.21
C LEU A 263 18.95 10.67 20.90
N ALA A 264 17.75 11.23 20.91
CA ALA A 264 17.52 12.62 20.59
C ALA A 264 16.20 13.11 21.21
N LYS A 265 16.10 14.42 21.38
CA LYS A 265 14.82 15.10 21.60
C LYS A 265 14.30 15.56 20.25
N LEU A 266 13.10 15.11 19.87
CA LEU A 266 12.51 15.43 18.58
C LEU A 266 12.01 16.88 18.56
N THR A 267 12.20 17.53 17.42
CA THR A 267 11.63 18.87 17.12
C THR A 267 10.36 18.69 16.28
N GLN A 268 9.48 17.80 16.71
CA GLN A 268 8.22 17.53 16.02
C GLN A 268 7.15 18.51 16.50
N ASP A 269 6.20 18.84 15.62
CA ASP A 269 5.02 19.59 16.04
C ASP A 269 4.23 18.77 17.05
N SER A 270 3.71 19.42 18.08
CA SER A 270 2.89 18.82 19.15
C SER A 270 1.53 18.28 18.70
N THR A 271 1.36 18.04 17.39
CA THR A 271 0.12 17.51 16.83
C THR A 271 -0.11 16.11 17.33
N LYS A 272 -1.15 15.95 18.16
CA LYS A 272 -1.51 14.66 18.74
C LYS A 272 -2.05 13.73 17.65
N PRO A 273 -1.70 12.43 17.69
CA PRO A 273 -2.32 11.45 16.81
C PRO A 273 -3.83 11.42 16.99
N LEU A 274 -4.56 11.24 15.89
CA LEU A 274 -6.02 11.12 15.90
C LEU A 274 -6.47 9.85 16.63
N LEU A 275 -5.70 8.76 16.50
CA LEU A 275 -5.85 7.55 17.30
C LEU A 275 -4.80 7.55 18.41
N PRO A 276 -5.20 7.68 19.69
CA PRO A 276 -4.27 7.58 20.80
C PRO A 276 -3.57 6.22 20.82
N LEU A 277 -2.29 6.22 21.22
CA LEU A 277 -1.55 4.99 21.45
C LEU A 277 -2.23 4.14 22.52
N GLY A 278 -2.31 2.83 22.29
CA GLY A 278 -3.01 1.86 23.11
C GLY A 278 -4.50 1.70 22.83
N SER A 279 -5.06 2.46 21.88
CA SER A 279 -6.42 2.22 21.40
C SER A 279 -6.56 0.79 20.90
N LYS A 280 -7.64 0.12 21.32
CA LYS A 280 -7.97 -1.23 20.90
C LYS A 280 -9.22 -1.18 20.03
N GLY A 281 -9.20 -1.89 18.90
CA GLY A 281 -10.32 -1.92 17.97
C GLY A 281 -10.36 -3.20 17.17
N THR A 282 -11.51 -3.47 16.55
CA THR A 282 -11.69 -4.64 15.68
C THR A 282 -11.93 -4.18 14.24
N LEU A 283 -11.02 -4.51 13.33
CA LEU A 283 -11.14 -4.21 11.90
C LEU A 283 -11.12 -5.53 11.14
N ARG A 284 -12.02 -5.71 10.15
CA ARG A 284 -12.09 -6.95 9.34
C ARG A 284 -12.13 -8.25 10.19
N GLY A 285 -12.78 -8.19 11.35
CA GLY A 285 -12.89 -9.32 12.29
C GLY A 285 -11.64 -9.61 13.12
N ARG A 286 -10.55 -8.85 12.97
CA ARG A 286 -9.30 -9.00 13.73
C ARG A 286 -9.17 -7.89 14.78
N LYS A 287 -8.71 -8.26 15.98
CA LYS A 287 -8.47 -7.32 17.08
C LYS A 287 -7.06 -6.74 16.96
N TYR A 288 -6.96 -5.43 17.05
CA TYR A 288 -5.70 -4.70 16.97
C TYR A 288 -5.52 -3.80 18.19
N THR A 289 -4.25 -3.58 18.56
CA THR A 289 -3.82 -2.51 19.47
C THR A 289 -2.94 -1.53 18.70
N VAL A 290 -3.24 -0.22 18.80
CA VAL A 290 -2.37 0.83 18.23
C VAL A 290 -1.14 0.97 19.12
N ILE A 291 0.06 0.76 18.57
CA ILE A 291 1.32 0.80 19.35
C ILE A 291 2.26 1.92 18.91
N GLY A 292 2.17 2.33 17.65
CA GLY A 292 2.99 3.39 17.08
C GLY A 292 2.17 4.28 16.16
N HIS A 293 2.65 5.50 15.95
CA HIS A 293 2.12 6.46 15.01
C HIS A 293 3.27 7.23 14.38
N MET A 294 3.33 7.27 13.06
CA MET A 294 4.21 8.17 12.32
C MET A 294 3.41 9.07 11.40
N ARG A 295 3.87 10.30 11.24
CA ARG A 295 3.40 11.20 10.18
C ARG A 295 4.50 11.37 9.15
N ARG A 296 4.13 11.19 7.89
CA ARG A 296 5.01 11.41 6.73
C ARG A 296 4.47 12.56 5.90
N GLU A 297 5.37 13.25 5.20
CA GLU A 297 5.01 14.29 4.25
C GLU A 297 5.80 14.13 2.94
N VAL A 298 5.19 14.58 1.86
CA VAL A 298 5.87 14.94 0.61
C VAL A 298 5.61 16.43 0.36
N VAL A 299 6.63 17.13 -0.13
CA VAL A 299 6.51 18.53 -0.55
C VAL A 299 6.63 18.60 -2.07
N VAL A 300 5.56 19.05 -2.73
CA VAL A 300 5.50 19.22 -4.19
C VAL A 300 5.20 20.68 -4.48
N GLU A 301 6.08 21.36 -5.21
CA GLU A 301 5.91 22.79 -5.56
C GLU A 301 5.62 23.70 -4.35
N GLY A 302 6.20 23.38 -3.19
CA GLY A 302 5.99 24.12 -1.93
C GLY A 302 4.70 23.76 -1.18
N THR A 303 3.85 22.90 -1.74
CA THR A 303 2.64 22.38 -1.07
C THR A 303 2.98 21.11 -0.30
N HIS A 304 2.54 21.03 0.96
CA HIS A 304 2.76 19.90 1.84
C HIS A 304 1.59 18.92 1.79
N TYR A 305 1.89 17.64 1.57
CA TYR A 305 0.92 16.54 1.55
C TYR A 305 1.23 15.56 2.69
N PRO A 306 0.72 15.78 3.91
CA PRO A 306 0.97 14.89 5.04
C PRO A 306 -0.05 13.76 5.13
N TRP A 307 0.38 12.62 5.67
CA TRP A 307 -0.50 11.50 6.07
C TRP A 307 0.01 10.82 7.34
N ASP A 308 -0.91 10.15 8.02
CA ASP A 308 -0.63 9.40 9.25
C ASP A 308 -0.60 7.90 8.98
N GLU A 309 0.35 7.20 9.58
CA GLU A 309 0.43 5.74 9.59
C GLU A 309 0.46 5.26 11.03
N TYR A 310 -0.54 4.46 11.41
CA TYR A 310 -0.65 3.85 12.73
C TYR A 310 -0.18 2.41 12.67
N LEU A 311 0.81 2.07 13.49
CA LEU A 311 1.29 0.69 13.63
C LEU A 311 0.34 -0.09 14.54
N LEU A 312 -0.21 -1.17 14.01
CA LEU A 312 -1.14 -2.06 14.69
C LEU A 312 -0.43 -3.34 15.09
N SER A 313 -0.53 -3.70 16.36
CA SER A 313 -0.06 -4.98 16.87
C SER A 313 -1.20 -5.95 17.14
N THR A 314 -0.91 -7.20 16.86
CA THR A 314 -1.68 -8.36 17.28
C THR A 314 -0.68 -9.37 17.84
N PRO A 315 -0.91 -9.94 19.04
CA PRO A 315 0.03 -10.89 19.65
C PRO A 315 0.42 -12.01 18.69
N ARG A 316 1.72 -12.22 18.50
CA ARG A 316 2.31 -13.29 17.65
C ARG A 316 1.88 -13.28 16.18
N GLU A 317 1.28 -12.19 15.71
CA GLU A 317 0.98 -11.97 14.30
C GLU A 317 1.90 -10.87 13.73
N PRO A 318 2.12 -10.85 12.40
CA PRO A 318 2.80 -9.72 11.75
C PRO A 318 2.08 -8.40 12.03
N PHE A 319 2.86 -7.32 12.15
CA PHE A 319 2.30 -5.97 12.28
C PHE A 319 1.49 -5.58 11.03
N ALA A 320 0.47 -4.74 11.26
CA ALA A 320 -0.33 -4.13 10.21
C ALA A 320 -0.28 -2.61 10.33
N TRP A 321 -0.70 -1.91 9.28
CA TRP A 321 -0.74 -0.45 9.26
C TRP A 321 -2.16 0.04 9.03
N LEU A 322 -2.60 1.01 9.81
CA LEU A 322 -3.80 1.78 9.51
C LEU A 322 -3.34 3.16 9.01
N ILE A 323 -3.59 3.43 7.73
CA ILE A 323 -3.09 4.60 7.01
C ILE A 323 -4.24 5.60 6.87
N HIS A 324 -4.01 6.86 7.23
CA HIS A 324 -4.97 7.94 7.18
C HIS A 324 -4.44 9.12 6.38
N ALA A 325 -5.13 9.45 5.28
CA ALA A 325 -4.80 10.58 4.42
C ALA A 325 -6.09 11.28 4.00
N GLN A 326 -6.15 12.60 4.18
CA GLN A 326 -7.27 13.45 3.75
C GLN A 326 -8.68 12.93 4.18
N GLY A 327 -8.80 12.32 5.36
CA GLY A 327 -10.07 11.77 5.86
C GLY A 327 -10.43 10.38 5.34
N HIS A 328 -9.57 9.77 4.53
CA HIS A 328 -9.69 8.40 4.02
C HIS A 328 -8.77 7.44 4.79
N TRP A 329 -9.17 6.17 4.83
CA TRP A 329 -8.50 5.15 5.62
C TRP A 329 -8.18 3.92 4.78
N MET A 330 -7.01 3.33 5.01
CA MET A 330 -6.60 2.06 4.43
C MET A 330 -5.97 1.16 5.49
N LEU A 331 -6.17 -0.15 5.39
CA LEU A 331 -5.51 -1.16 6.22
C LEU A 331 -4.48 -1.91 5.38
N GLY A 332 -3.21 -1.74 5.73
CA GLY A 332 -2.04 -2.31 5.08
C GLY A 332 -1.51 -3.55 5.79
N SER A 333 -1.02 -4.50 4.98
CA SER A 333 -0.27 -5.67 5.44
C SER A 333 0.95 -5.89 4.55
N ALA A 334 2.04 -6.38 5.14
CA ALA A 334 3.26 -6.65 4.40
C ALA A 334 3.06 -7.80 3.40
N VAL A 335 3.62 -7.66 2.21
CA VAL A 335 3.61 -8.68 1.16
C VAL A 335 5.03 -9.02 0.77
N SER A 336 5.26 -10.29 0.43
CA SER A 336 6.56 -10.72 -0.05
C SER A 336 6.92 -10.06 -1.40
N SER A 337 8.15 -9.58 -1.52
CA SER A 337 8.75 -9.11 -2.76
C SER A 337 8.78 -10.18 -3.88
N GLY A 338 8.71 -11.46 -3.52
CA GLY A 338 8.60 -12.58 -4.45
C GLY A 338 7.21 -12.77 -5.05
N GLU A 339 6.17 -12.16 -4.47
CA GLU A 339 4.79 -12.17 -4.98
C GLU A 339 4.46 -10.96 -5.86
N VAL A 340 5.38 -10.00 -5.92
CA VAL A 340 5.23 -8.75 -6.67
C VAL A 340 6.08 -8.78 -7.93
N SER A 341 5.49 -8.37 -9.05
CA SER A 341 6.27 -8.08 -10.26
C SER A 341 5.91 -6.71 -10.80
N ILE A 342 6.93 -5.89 -11.09
CA ILE A 342 6.78 -4.53 -11.60
C ILE A 342 7.26 -4.48 -13.03
N HIS A 343 6.43 -3.92 -13.92
CA HIS A 343 6.70 -3.73 -15.33
C HIS A 343 6.33 -2.29 -15.71
N GLY A 344 7.31 -1.38 -15.63
CA GLY A 344 7.09 0.05 -15.88
C GLY A 344 6.04 0.64 -14.95
N ARG A 345 4.93 1.12 -15.51
CA ARG A 345 3.80 1.73 -14.77
C ARG A 345 2.76 0.73 -14.28
N GLN A 346 3.07 -0.56 -14.31
CA GLN A 346 2.17 -1.63 -13.87
C GLN A 346 2.85 -2.51 -12.83
N ALA A 347 2.08 -2.94 -11.84
CA ALA A 347 2.51 -3.95 -10.88
C ALA A 347 1.50 -5.10 -10.85
N TYR A 348 1.95 -6.30 -10.56
CA TYR A 348 1.11 -7.48 -10.37
C TYR A 348 1.40 -8.09 -9.01
N CYS A 349 0.33 -8.33 -8.25
CA CYS A 349 0.40 -8.91 -6.92
C CYS A 349 -0.89 -9.68 -6.65
N GLN A 350 -0.81 -10.90 -6.10
CA GLN A 350 -1.97 -11.75 -5.77
C GLN A 350 -2.99 -11.90 -6.94
N GLY A 351 -2.49 -12.05 -8.17
CA GLY A 351 -3.30 -12.19 -9.38
C GLY A 351 -4.02 -10.90 -9.83
N ARG A 352 -3.76 -9.76 -9.17
CA ARG A 352 -4.34 -8.46 -9.51
C ARG A 352 -3.31 -7.60 -10.23
N ARG A 353 -3.80 -6.80 -11.18
CA ARG A 353 -3.01 -5.77 -11.87
C ARG A 353 -3.28 -4.42 -11.22
N PHE A 354 -2.21 -3.72 -10.89
CA PHE A 354 -2.20 -2.38 -10.33
C PHE A 354 -1.59 -1.39 -11.32
N ARG A 355 -2.05 -0.14 -11.31
CA ARG A 355 -1.53 0.95 -12.13
C ARG A 355 -0.77 1.93 -11.24
N LEU A 356 0.42 2.33 -11.67
CA LEU A 356 1.21 3.33 -10.95
C LEU A 356 0.38 4.59 -10.76
N PHE A 357 0.27 5.01 -9.51
CA PHE A 357 -0.43 6.18 -9.04
C PHE A 357 0.56 7.30 -8.76
N ASP A 358 1.53 7.02 -7.88
CA ASP A 358 2.44 8.05 -7.40
C ASP A 358 3.87 7.52 -7.21
N GLN A 359 4.86 8.40 -7.38
CA GLN A 359 6.27 8.12 -7.08
C GLN A 359 6.89 9.30 -6.34
N THR A 360 7.19 9.10 -5.06
CA THR A 360 7.59 10.18 -4.17
C THR A 360 8.75 9.79 -3.27
N ARG A 361 9.27 10.77 -2.53
CA ARG A 361 10.27 10.57 -1.47
C ARG A 361 9.76 11.16 -0.17
N PRO A 362 8.86 10.47 0.55
CA PRO A 362 8.36 10.97 1.83
C PRO A 362 9.46 11.16 2.85
N ARG A 363 9.25 12.14 3.73
CA ARG A 363 10.05 12.36 4.95
C ARG A 363 9.18 12.11 6.18
N VAL A 364 9.75 11.47 7.20
CA VAL A 364 9.11 11.35 8.52
C VAL A 364 9.20 12.69 9.26
N ILE A 365 8.05 13.21 9.70
CA ILE A 365 7.92 14.51 10.39
C ILE A 365 7.27 14.43 11.76
N ALA A 366 6.73 13.27 12.15
CA ALA A 366 6.38 12.99 13.53
C ALA A 366 6.47 11.49 13.81
N VAL A 367 6.85 11.11 15.02
CA VAL A 367 6.97 9.73 15.49
C VAL A 367 6.50 9.67 16.93
N HIS A 368 5.61 8.74 17.23
CA HIS A 368 5.04 8.52 18.56
C HIS A 368 4.90 7.03 18.84
N GLY A 369 5.12 6.62 20.08
CA GLY A 369 4.94 5.22 20.48
C GLY A 369 6.13 4.34 20.12
N GLU A 370 5.88 3.06 19.95
CA GLU A 370 6.92 2.04 19.78
C GLU A 370 6.95 1.45 18.37
N PHE A 371 8.15 1.08 17.93
CA PHE A 371 8.40 0.57 16.58
C PHE A 371 9.36 -0.63 16.61
N PRO A 372 9.10 -1.68 15.81
CA PRO A 372 9.96 -2.86 15.71
C PRO A 372 11.14 -2.70 14.75
N TRP A 373 11.41 -1.45 14.33
CA TRP A 373 12.60 -1.08 13.58
C TRP A 373 13.14 0.25 14.10
N LYS A 374 14.34 0.60 13.65
CA LYS A 374 15.02 1.83 14.07
C LYS A 374 14.58 3.08 13.31
N VAL A 375 13.29 3.37 13.36
CA VAL A 375 12.69 4.60 12.81
C VAL A 375 13.49 5.84 13.25
N GLN A 376 13.76 6.75 12.31
CA GLN A 376 14.42 8.02 12.59
C GLN A 376 13.56 9.20 12.14
N PHE A 377 13.52 10.24 12.96
CA PHE A 377 12.92 11.51 12.57
C PHE A 377 13.70 12.13 11.39
N GLY A 378 12.97 12.59 10.37
CA GLY A 378 13.57 13.12 9.15
C GLY A 378 14.06 12.06 8.16
N GLU A 379 13.90 10.76 8.45
CA GLU A 379 14.27 9.73 7.49
C GLU A 379 13.44 9.83 6.21
N THR A 380 14.05 9.47 5.08
CA THR A 380 13.41 9.47 3.77
C THR A 380 13.51 8.11 3.13
N VAL A 381 12.45 7.72 2.43
CA VAL A 381 12.39 6.48 1.64
C VAL A 381 11.97 6.82 0.23
N SER A 382 12.35 6.00 -0.75
CA SER A 382 11.77 6.09 -2.09
C SER A 382 10.47 5.28 -2.09
N SER A 383 9.34 5.92 -2.34
CA SER A 383 8.04 5.24 -2.41
C SER A 383 7.50 5.20 -3.84
N SER A 384 6.78 4.14 -4.17
CA SER A 384 5.96 4.06 -5.37
C SER A 384 4.65 3.34 -5.05
N ASP A 385 3.54 4.04 -5.29
CA ASP A 385 2.20 3.56 -5.00
C ASP A 385 1.49 3.15 -6.29
N TYR A 386 0.91 1.95 -6.30
CA TYR A 386 0.15 1.42 -7.42
C TYR A 386 -1.27 1.09 -6.97
N ILE A 387 -2.29 1.48 -7.73
CA ILE A 387 -3.69 1.29 -7.33
C ILE A 387 -4.43 0.29 -8.22
N SER A 388 -5.29 -0.48 -7.57
CA SER A 388 -6.30 -1.37 -8.16
C SER A 388 -7.50 -1.37 -7.21
N PRO A 389 -8.30 -0.28 -7.19
CA PRO A 389 -9.34 -0.07 -6.19
C PRO A 389 -10.22 -1.31 -5.99
N PRO A 390 -10.49 -1.73 -4.72
CA PRO A 390 -10.25 -0.98 -3.48
C PRO A 390 -8.84 -1.13 -2.88
N PHE A 391 -7.85 -1.61 -3.64
CA PHE A 391 -6.52 -1.92 -3.14
C PHE A 391 -5.45 -0.92 -3.63
N MET A 392 -4.41 -0.75 -2.82
CA MET A 392 -3.17 -0.05 -3.15
C MET A 392 -1.98 -0.94 -2.77
N LEU A 393 -1.01 -1.06 -3.68
CA LEU A 393 0.26 -1.72 -3.45
C LEU A 393 1.34 -0.65 -3.38
N SER A 394 1.93 -0.48 -2.21
CA SER A 394 3.03 0.45 -1.95
C SER A 394 4.36 -0.30 -1.98
N CYS A 395 5.36 0.29 -2.63
CA CYS A 395 6.73 -0.19 -2.69
C CYS A 395 7.65 0.85 -2.07
N GLU A 396 8.27 0.52 -0.94
CA GLU A 396 9.26 1.37 -0.29
C GLU A 396 10.66 0.80 -0.50
N LYS A 397 11.61 1.64 -0.91
CA LYS A 397 13.03 1.31 -0.91
C LYS A 397 13.75 2.21 0.07
N SER A 398 14.45 1.59 1.01
CA SER A 398 15.24 2.27 2.05
C SER A 398 16.72 1.92 1.90
N ALA A 399 17.57 2.84 2.32
CA ALA A 399 18.99 2.59 2.50
C ALA A 399 19.36 3.05 3.91
N SER A 400 19.83 2.13 4.75
CA SER A 400 20.22 2.42 6.13
C SER A 400 21.74 2.33 6.32
N ILE A 401 22.30 3.30 7.04
CA ILE A 401 23.71 3.34 7.41
C ILE A 401 23.84 2.83 8.85
N SER A 402 24.90 2.07 9.13
CA SER A 402 25.21 1.40 10.41
C SER A 402 25.54 2.33 11.61
N ALA A 403 25.19 3.61 11.58
CA ALA A 403 25.32 4.53 12.71
C ALA A 403 24.36 5.72 12.58
N PRO A 404 23.86 6.30 13.69
CA PRO A 404 23.08 7.52 13.64
C PRO A 404 23.93 8.63 13.00
N LEU A 405 23.42 9.22 11.91
CA LEU A 405 23.92 10.50 11.43
C LEU A 405 23.72 11.50 12.57
N THR A 406 24.72 12.32 12.83
CA THR A 406 24.48 13.49 13.68
C THR A 406 23.49 14.41 12.94
N MET A 407 22.61 15.11 13.67
CA MET A 407 21.64 16.03 13.03
C MET A 407 22.32 17.05 12.09
N ALA A 408 23.58 17.40 12.35
CA ALA A 408 24.38 18.28 11.49
C ALA A 408 24.62 17.68 10.09
N GLU A 409 24.91 16.38 10.00
CA GLU A 409 25.19 15.70 8.73
C GLU A 409 23.92 15.48 7.89
N ALA A 410 22.75 15.32 8.53
CA ALA A 410 21.46 15.22 7.85
C ALA A 410 21.03 16.57 7.23
N LEU A 411 21.46 17.70 7.79
CA LEU A 411 21.19 19.04 7.28
C LEU A 411 22.13 19.44 6.13
N GLU A 412 23.39 18.97 6.14
CA GLU A 412 24.38 19.26 5.09
C GLU A 412 24.17 18.49 3.77
N GLY A 413 23.36 17.43 3.77
CA GLY A 413 23.01 16.66 2.56
C GLY A 413 22.15 17.40 1.52
N ARG A 414 21.69 18.62 1.81
CA ARG A 414 20.99 19.48 0.85
C ARG A 414 21.99 20.21 -0.05
N ALA A 415 22.24 19.66 -1.25
CA ALA A 415 22.28 20.40 -2.52
C ALA A 415 22.93 19.58 -3.64
N LYS A 416 22.12 18.96 -4.51
CA LYS A 416 22.23 19.14 -5.97
C LYS A 416 20.83 18.95 -6.59
N PRO A 417 20.21 19.99 -7.17
CA PRO A 417 19.01 19.79 -7.96
C PRO A 417 19.36 18.97 -9.21
N VAL A 418 18.62 17.89 -9.44
CA VAL A 418 18.60 17.20 -10.73
C VAL A 418 17.85 18.12 -11.69
N GLN A 419 18.47 18.44 -12.81
CA GLN A 419 17.87 19.24 -13.88
C GLN A 419 16.57 18.58 -14.35
N SER A 420 15.47 19.32 -14.29
CA SER A 420 14.22 18.99 -14.94
C SER A 420 14.41 19.00 -16.47
N PRO A 421 13.83 18.05 -17.22
CA PRO A 421 13.80 18.13 -18.67
C PRO A 421 12.93 19.32 -19.11
N THR A 422 13.51 20.14 -19.97
CA THR A 422 12.95 21.35 -20.58
C THR A 422 11.87 21.05 -21.62
N GLY A 423 10.80 21.86 -21.61
CA GLY A 423 9.76 21.99 -22.65
C GLY A 423 8.45 21.26 -22.29
N MET A 424 7.26 21.83 -22.38
CA MET A 424 6.72 22.91 -23.22
C MET A 424 5.59 23.68 -22.50
N GLY A 425 5.40 24.94 -22.90
CA GLY A 425 4.45 25.87 -22.30
C GLY A 425 2.97 25.66 -22.63
N GLY A 426 2.13 26.25 -21.77
CA GLY A 426 0.69 26.41 -21.95
C GLY A 426 0.16 27.26 -20.80
N GLY A 427 0.13 28.58 -20.99
CA GLY A 427 -0.36 29.53 -19.98
C GLY A 427 -1.86 29.42 -19.75
N TRP A 428 -2.27 29.57 -18.49
CA TRP A 428 -3.63 29.89 -18.10
C TRP A 428 -3.62 30.93 -16.98
N SER A 429 -4.49 31.91 -17.17
CA SER A 429 -4.61 33.21 -16.51
C SER A 429 -4.93 33.13 -15.02
N GLN A 430 -4.33 34.03 -14.23
CA GLN A 430 -4.66 34.24 -12.82
C GLN A 430 -5.96 35.06 -12.64
N PRO A 431 -6.77 34.78 -11.61
CA PRO A 431 -7.70 35.75 -11.04
C PRO A 431 -7.05 36.54 -9.87
N PRO A 432 -7.61 37.72 -9.52
CA PRO A 432 -6.83 38.85 -9.01
C PRO A 432 -6.53 38.79 -7.51
N THR A 433 -5.35 39.29 -7.18
CA THR A 433 -4.82 39.55 -5.85
C THR A 433 -5.57 40.68 -5.16
N GLU A 434 -6.01 40.46 -3.92
CA GLU A 434 -6.56 41.50 -3.05
C GLU A 434 -5.42 42.24 -2.33
N SER A 435 -5.52 43.56 -2.33
CA SER A 435 -4.50 44.57 -2.01
C SER A 435 -4.17 44.66 -0.51
N GLN A 436 -2.87 44.68 -0.17
CA GLN A 436 -2.37 45.31 1.05
C GLN A 436 -1.92 46.76 0.73
N PRO A 437 -2.14 47.73 1.64
CA PRO A 437 -1.67 49.10 1.42
C PRO A 437 -0.22 49.27 1.87
N ASP A 438 0.54 49.97 1.03
CA ASP A 438 1.88 50.50 1.30
C ASP A 438 1.85 51.61 2.36
N ALA A 439 2.92 51.68 3.15
CA ALA A 439 3.42 52.95 3.69
C ALA A 439 4.93 52.85 3.87
N ASP A 440 5.61 53.66 3.07
CA ASP A 440 7.01 54.06 3.18
C ASP A 440 7.35 54.70 4.53
N GLU A 441 8.67 54.80 4.74
CA GLU A 441 9.39 55.87 5.44
C GLU A 441 9.91 55.66 6.88
N LEU A 442 11.23 55.91 6.98
CA LEU A 442 11.99 56.54 8.06
C LEU A 442 12.65 55.67 9.16
N ALA A 443 13.95 55.45 8.92
CA ALA A 443 15.11 55.81 9.73
C ALA A 443 15.30 55.23 11.16
N PRO A 444 16.56 54.89 11.54
CA PRO A 444 16.89 54.34 12.84
C PRO A 444 17.08 55.45 13.89
N ILE A 445 16.60 55.24 15.12
CA ILE A 445 16.90 56.10 16.28
C ILE A 445 17.78 55.33 17.29
N PRO A 446 18.89 55.93 17.75
CA PRO A 446 19.87 55.35 18.68
C PRO A 446 19.62 55.79 20.13
N LEU A 447 20.15 55.06 21.13
CA LEU A 447 20.49 55.59 22.45
C LEU A 447 21.66 54.81 23.09
N GLU A 448 22.71 55.55 23.46
CA GLU A 448 23.87 55.15 24.28
C GLU A 448 23.55 55.24 25.81
N PRO A 449 24.53 55.38 26.73
CA PRO A 449 25.22 54.31 27.47
C PRO A 449 25.02 54.43 29.00
N ASN A 450 25.52 53.48 29.81
CA ASN A 450 26.06 53.86 31.12
C ASN A 450 27.03 52.83 31.72
N ASP A 451 27.98 53.43 32.45
CA ASP A 451 29.21 52.91 33.02
C ASP A 451 29.04 52.17 34.36
N ASN A 452 30.15 51.49 34.71
CA ASN A 452 30.79 51.30 36.03
C ASN A 452 31.05 49.81 36.34
N ALA A 453 32.18 49.39 36.90
CA ALA A 453 33.53 49.93 37.08
C ALA A 453 34.34 48.78 37.73
N ASP A 454 35.66 48.97 37.83
CA ASP A 454 36.63 48.32 38.73
C ASP A 454 37.20 46.96 38.27
N GLU A 455 38.52 46.77 38.07
CA GLU A 455 39.71 47.61 38.25
C GLU A 455 40.91 46.98 37.47
N PRO A 456 42.02 47.71 37.26
CA PRO A 456 43.06 47.43 36.26
C PRO A 456 44.41 46.95 36.85
N ALA A 457 45.35 46.53 35.98
CA ALA A 457 46.71 47.13 35.86
C ALA A 457 47.69 46.29 35.01
N TRP A 458 47.81 46.65 33.73
CA TRP A 458 49.01 47.23 33.08
C TRP A 458 50.45 46.68 33.30
N ILE A 459 51.03 46.30 32.14
CA ILE A 459 52.32 46.74 31.53
C ILE A 459 53.58 45.84 31.66
N GLU A 460 54.03 45.44 30.45
CA GLU A 460 55.31 44.92 29.92
C GLU A 460 56.56 45.77 30.32
N PRO A 461 57.87 45.51 29.98
CA PRO A 461 58.39 44.85 28.75
C PRO A 461 59.79 44.12 28.82
N VAL A 462 60.13 43.38 27.74
CA VAL A 462 61.37 43.44 26.86
C VAL A 462 62.74 43.69 27.56
N ASP A 463 63.91 43.06 27.33
CA ASP A 463 64.54 42.20 26.30
C ASP A 463 65.82 41.51 26.87
N ASP A 464 66.28 40.46 26.16
CA ASP A 464 67.65 39.93 25.89
C ASP A 464 68.84 40.05 26.88
N ASP A 465 69.51 38.92 27.17
CA ASP A 465 70.85 38.56 26.62
C ASP A 465 71.43 37.22 27.17
N ALA A 466 72.19 36.53 26.33
CA ALA A 466 72.82 35.19 26.47
C ALA A 466 74.15 35.20 27.30
N PRO A 467 75.10 34.21 27.31
CA PRO A 467 75.19 32.87 26.66
C PRO A 467 75.87 31.73 27.49
N SER A 468 75.85 30.48 26.99
CA SER A 468 77.02 29.55 26.97
C SER A 468 76.67 28.17 26.36
N ALA A 469 77.63 27.60 25.61
CA ALA A 469 77.48 26.48 24.67
C ALA A 469 77.95 25.10 25.23
N PRO A 470 78.08 24.01 24.43
CA PRO A 470 77.15 22.89 24.30
C PRO A 470 77.71 21.53 24.82
N PRO A 471 76.92 20.43 24.80
CA PRO A 471 77.42 19.29 24.03
C PRO A 471 76.38 18.40 23.32
N LYS A 472 76.80 18.01 22.11
CA LYS A 472 76.75 16.67 21.46
C LYS A 472 75.39 16.05 21.07
N GLU A 473 75.28 15.92 19.75
CA GLU A 473 74.34 15.09 19.00
C GLU A 473 74.20 13.67 19.58
N THR A 474 72.96 13.34 19.93
CA THR A 474 72.44 11.98 19.75
C THR A 474 71.23 12.09 18.84
N THR A 475 71.30 11.41 17.70
CA THR A 475 70.24 11.31 16.70
C THR A 475 69.01 10.66 17.33
N LYS A 476 68.01 11.47 17.70
CA LYS A 476 66.66 10.98 18.02
C LYS A 476 66.07 10.29 16.79
N PRO A 477 65.45 9.11 16.92
CA PRO A 477 64.71 8.51 15.83
C PRO A 477 63.57 9.46 15.42
N LYS A 478 63.48 9.77 14.12
CA LYS A 478 62.34 10.51 13.54
C LYS A 478 61.04 9.91 14.10
N PRO A 479 60.06 10.71 14.55
CA PRO A 479 58.74 10.18 14.84
C PRO A 479 58.26 9.47 13.57
N LYS A 480 58.01 8.16 13.67
CA LYS A 480 57.32 7.43 12.61
C LYS A 480 56.02 8.20 12.38
N ARG A 481 55.92 8.86 11.22
CA ARG A 481 54.64 9.36 10.73
C ARG A 481 53.67 8.20 10.83
N LEU A 482 52.65 8.35 11.66
CA LEU A 482 51.47 7.51 11.59
C LEU A 482 51.07 7.44 10.12
N PRO A 483 50.81 6.25 9.56
CA PRO A 483 50.31 6.17 8.20
C PRO A 483 49.07 7.06 8.12
N LYS A 484 49.08 7.99 7.14
CA LYS A 484 47.89 8.77 6.79
C LYS A 484 46.74 7.78 6.72
N SER A 485 45.67 8.06 7.46
CA SER A 485 44.54 7.17 7.61
C SER A 485 44.17 6.60 6.24
N SER A 486 44.32 5.28 6.15
CA SER A 486 43.86 4.48 5.03
C SER A 486 42.44 4.91 4.67
N ASN A 487 42.18 5.06 3.37
CA ASN A 487 40.85 5.18 2.76
C ASN A 487 39.73 4.87 3.76
N LYS A 488 38.89 5.88 4.07
CA LYS A 488 37.56 5.64 4.65
C LYS A 488 36.92 4.55 3.78
N LYS A 489 36.92 3.29 4.24
CA LYS A 489 36.10 2.24 3.64
C LYS A 489 34.69 2.81 3.72
N SER A 490 34.10 3.11 2.56
CA SER A 490 32.68 3.41 2.45
C SER A 490 31.94 2.34 3.27
N ARG A 491 31.30 2.76 4.35
CA ARG A 491 30.45 1.86 5.16
C ARG A 491 29.33 1.44 4.23
N ARG A 492 29.30 0.16 3.83
CA ARG A 492 28.23 -0.36 2.96
C ARG A 492 26.90 -0.21 3.69
N MET A 493 25.91 0.32 2.98
CA MET A 493 24.56 0.56 3.47
C MET A 493 23.76 -0.73 3.34
N THR A 494 22.92 -1.05 4.33
CA THR A 494 21.87 -2.05 4.11
C THR A 494 20.82 -1.41 3.19
N VAL A 495 20.41 -2.13 2.14
CA VAL A 495 19.36 -1.67 1.21
C VAL A 495 18.24 -2.70 1.22
N GLU A 496 17.02 -2.23 1.42
CA GLU A 496 15.84 -3.09 1.56
C GLU A 496 14.71 -2.58 0.65
N VAL A 497 13.90 -3.52 0.14
CA VAL A 497 12.63 -3.21 -0.50
C VAL A 497 11.49 -3.85 0.29
N ASN A 498 10.50 -3.03 0.63
CA ASN A 498 9.31 -3.45 1.35
C ASN A 498 8.06 -3.22 0.49
N TYR A 499 7.16 -4.19 0.52
CA TYR A 499 5.87 -4.11 -0.15
C TYR A 499 4.74 -4.17 0.86
N THR A 500 3.80 -3.24 0.75
CA THR A 500 2.58 -3.21 1.58
C THR A 500 1.38 -3.24 0.67
N LEU A 501 0.48 -4.22 0.88
CA LEU A 501 -0.82 -4.26 0.23
C LEU A 501 -1.87 -3.72 1.20
N SER A 502 -2.50 -2.64 0.78
CA SER A 502 -3.48 -1.88 1.56
C SER A 502 -4.86 -1.95 0.93
N GLU A 503 -5.87 -2.19 1.75
CA GLU A 503 -7.28 -2.16 1.34
C GLU A 503 -7.98 -0.92 1.91
N TYR A 504 -8.78 -0.24 1.08
CA TYR A 504 -9.61 0.87 1.52
C TYR A 504 -10.64 0.43 2.57
N ILE A 505 -10.66 1.13 3.72
CA ILE A 505 -11.62 0.89 4.79
C ILE A 505 -12.61 2.06 4.87
N PRO A 506 -13.93 1.81 4.91
CA PRO A 506 -14.92 2.84 5.16
C PRO A 506 -14.69 3.54 6.50
N ARG A 507 -14.79 4.87 6.49
CA ARG A 507 -14.64 5.71 7.69
C ARG A 507 -15.55 5.26 8.85
N ARG A 508 -16.76 4.77 8.56
CA ARG A 508 -17.66 4.22 9.57
C ARG A 508 -17.09 3.00 10.29
N GLU A 509 -16.40 2.11 9.60
CA GLU A 509 -15.82 0.93 10.23
C GLU A 509 -14.68 1.30 11.19
N VAL A 510 -13.83 2.27 10.82
CA VAL A 510 -12.79 2.81 11.72
C VAL A 510 -13.42 3.51 12.93
N SER A 511 -14.51 4.26 12.71
CA SER A 511 -15.28 4.92 13.77
C SER A 511 -15.84 3.91 14.76
N ASP A 512 -16.52 2.88 14.26
CA ASP A 512 -17.12 1.81 15.08
C ASP A 512 -16.03 1.00 15.81
N ALA A 513 -14.87 0.77 15.17
CA ALA A 513 -13.78 0.00 15.74
C ALA A 513 -13.06 0.71 16.90
N PHE A 514 -12.86 2.03 16.81
CA PHE A 514 -12.03 2.78 17.77
C PHE A 514 -12.79 3.87 18.53
N GLY A 515 -14.11 3.99 18.35
CA GLY A 515 -14.94 4.99 19.02
C GLY A 515 -14.66 6.42 18.56
N LEU A 516 -14.27 6.62 17.29
CA LEU A 516 -13.93 7.95 16.77
C LEU A 516 -15.17 8.73 16.30
N GLY A 517 -15.30 9.97 16.76
CA GLY A 517 -16.30 10.93 16.29
C GLY A 517 -15.82 11.68 15.06
N PHE A 518 -16.32 11.30 13.89
CA PHE A 518 -15.91 11.87 12.61
C PHE A 518 -16.87 12.96 12.12
N GLN A 519 -16.37 14.19 11.96
CA GLN A 519 -17.16 15.28 11.36
C GLN A 519 -16.97 15.36 9.84
N GLY A 520 -18.04 15.72 9.13
CA GLY A 520 -18.06 15.91 7.68
C GLY A 520 -17.84 14.64 6.85
N ILE A 521 -18.06 14.73 5.54
CA ILE A 521 -17.67 13.69 4.57
C ILE A 521 -16.43 14.22 3.84
N PRO A 522 -15.37 13.41 3.63
CA PRO A 522 -14.24 13.85 2.82
C PRO A 522 -14.72 14.31 1.45
N THR A 523 -14.26 15.47 1.01
CA THR A 523 -14.61 16.04 -0.30
C THR A 523 -13.68 15.55 -1.41
N THR A 524 -12.54 14.97 -1.06
CA THR A 524 -11.56 14.42 -1.99
C THR A 524 -11.84 12.95 -2.30
N VAL A 525 -11.11 12.41 -3.29
CA VAL A 525 -11.22 11.01 -3.71
C VAL A 525 -9.90 10.32 -3.41
N ALA A 526 -9.93 9.32 -2.53
CA ALA A 526 -8.73 8.57 -2.19
C ALA A 526 -8.23 7.70 -3.38
N PRO A 527 -6.92 7.42 -3.47
CA PRO A 527 -6.35 6.62 -4.55
C PRO A 527 -6.99 5.23 -4.67
N ALA A 528 -7.19 4.55 -3.54
CA ALA A 528 -7.82 3.23 -3.49
C ALA A 528 -9.34 3.26 -3.28
N GLN A 529 -9.99 4.43 -3.27
CA GLN A 529 -11.42 4.51 -2.94
C GLN A 529 -12.27 3.82 -4.02
N PRO A 530 -13.12 2.84 -3.70
CA PRO A 530 -13.99 2.21 -4.69
C PRO A 530 -15.10 3.17 -5.16
N PHE A 531 -15.44 3.11 -6.44
CA PHE A 531 -16.61 3.82 -6.96
C PHE A 531 -17.89 3.04 -6.63
N LEU A 532 -18.69 3.53 -5.69
CA LEU A 532 -19.90 2.83 -5.22
C LEU A 532 -21.02 2.74 -6.29
N GLY A 533 -20.95 3.58 -7.33
CA GLY A 533 -21.94 3.62 -8.42
C GLY A 533 -21.86 2.46 -9.43
N TYR A 534 -20.87 1.55 -9.33
CA TYR A 534 -20.77 0.40 -10.24
C TYR A 534 -22.00 -0.52 -10.22
N SER A 535 -22.63 -0.67 -9.05
CA SER A 535 -23.87 -1.44 -8.92
C SER A 535 -24.99 -0.84 -9.76
N LEU A 536 -25.09 0.49 -9.80
CA LEU A 536 -26.11 1.24 -10.53
C LEU A 536 -25.91 1.14 -12.05
N TYR A 537 -24.66 1.13 -12.54
CA TYR A 537 -24.37 0.82 -13.94
C TYR A 537 -24.95 -0.53 -14.36
N ARG A 538 -24.66 -1.56 -13.57
CA ARG A 538 -25.08 -2.93 -13.88
C ARG A 538 -26.61 -3.06 -13.85
N THR A 539 -27.26 -2.50 -12.84
CA THR A 539 -28.72 -2.58 -12.71
C THR A 539 -29.43 -1.77 -13.80
N ALA A 540 -28.99 -0.54 -14.08
CA ALA A 540 -29.55 0.29 -15.14
C ALA A 540 -29.32 -0.33 -16.54
N GLY A 541 -28.14 -0.93 -16.77
CA GLY A 541 -27.83 -1.65 -18.00
C GLY A 541 -28.73 -2.87 -18.23
N ILE A 542 -28.88 -3.72 -17.20
CA ILE A 542 -29.78 -4.88 -17.25
C ILE A 542 -31.23 -4.42 -17.45
N ALA A 543 -31.68 -3.39 -16.75
CA ALA A 543 -33.03 -2.84 -16.89
C ALA A 543 -33.29 -2.33 -18.31
N LEU A 544 -32.35 -1.59 -18.91
CA LEU A 544 -32.47 -1.11 -20.29
C LEU A 544 -32.59 -2.27 -21.28
N VAL A 545 -31.73 -3.28 -21.17
CA VAL A 545 -31.79 -4.48 -22.01
C VAL A 545 -33.12 -5.22 -21.83
N ALA A 546 -33.58 -5.40 -20.60
CA ALA A 546 -34.86 -6.06 -20.31
C ALA A 546 -36.03 -5.30 -20.95
N VAL A 547 -36.07 -3.97 -20.80
CA VAL A 547 -37.12 -3.12 -21.40
C VAL A 547 -37.11 -3.21 -22.92
N LEU A 548 -35.92 -3.21 -23.55
CA LEU A 548 -35.77 -3.40 -25.00
C LEU A 548 -36.28 -4.76 -25.46
N LEU A 549 -35.92 -5.84 -24.76
CA LEU A 549 -36.35 -7.19 -25.09
C LEU A 549 -37.87 -7.37 -24.92
N ILE A 550 -38.45 -6.84 -23.84
CA ILE A 550 -39.90 -6.90 -23.63
C ILE A 550 -40.62 -6.10 -24.71
N TYR A 551 -40.15 -4.90 -25.04
CA TYR A 551 -40.73 -4.10 -26.12
C TYR A 551 -40.67 -4.83 -27.47
N ALA A 552 -39.54 -5.45 -27.79
CA ALA A 552 -39.37 -6.23 -29.01
C ALA A 552 -40.29 -7.46 -29.04
N ALA A 553 -40.36 -8.22 -27.95
CA ALA A 553 -41.23 -9.39 -27.82
C ALA A 553 -42.71 -8.99 -27.95
N LEU A 554 -43.14 -7.93 -27.28
CA LEU A 554 -44.50 -7.39 -27.40
C LEU A 554 -44.78 -6.94 -28.83
N SER A 555 -43.82 -6.31 -29.52
CA SER A 555 -43.98 -5.87 -30.91
C SER A 555 -44.07 -7.04 -31.89
N ILE A 556 -43.48 -8.19 -31.55
CA ILE A 556 -43.60 -9.45 -32.32
C ILE A 556 -44.94 -10.13 -32.07
N VAL A 557 -45.40 -10.20 -30.81
CA VAL A 557 -46.66 -10.84 -30.41
C VAL A 557 -47.87 -10.01 -30.85
N PHE A 558 -47.80 -8.70 -30.63
CA PHE A 558 -48.83 -7.73 -30.98
C PHE A 558 -48.47 -7.04 -32.29
N ARG A 559 -48.63 -7.76 -33.40
CA ARG A 559 -48.52 -7.17 -34.75
C ARG A 559 -49.81 -6.43 -35.10
N PRO A 560 -49.72 -5.15 -35.51
CA PRO A 560 -50.89 -4.39 -35.88
C PRO A 560 -51.53 -4.96 -37.14
N LYS A 561 -52.80 -5.36 -37.05
CA LYS A 561 -53.60 -5.77 -38.20
C LYS A 561 -54.49 -4.61 -38.64
N LEU A 562 -54.55 -4.34 -39.93
CA LEU A 562 -55.49 -3.34 -40.48
C LEU A 562 -56.92 -3.82 -40.24
N VAL A 563 -57.74 -2.96 -39.65
CA VAL A 563 -59.15 -3.23 -39.36
C VAL A 563 -60.03 -2.48 -40.36
N HIS A 564 -59.75 -1.20 -40.57
CA HIS A 564 -60.56 -0.37 -41.46
C HIS A 564 -59.73 0.77 -42.05
N THR A 565 -60.18 1.31 -43.19
CA THR A 565 -59.58 2.49 -43.84
C THR A 565 -60.71 3.42 -44.25
N VAL A 566 -60.58 4.69 -43.88
CA VAL A 566 -61.55 5.73 -44.21
C VAL A 566 -60.87 6.77 -45.06
N GLN A 567 -61.54 7.21 -46.11
CA GLN A 567 -61.12 8.34 -46.92
C GLN A 567 -62.15 9.45 -46.76
N ALA A 568 -61.68 10.64 -46.40
CA ALA A 568 -62.50 11.84 -46.33
C ALA A 568 -61.98 12.83 -47.37
N HIS A 569 -62.86 13.25 -48.28
CA HIS A 569 -62.61 14.38 -49.15
C HIS A 569 -62.73 15.65 -48.32
N GLN A 570 -61.85 16.60 -48.59
CA GLN A 570 -61.91 17.87 -47.90
C GLN A 570 -62.69 18.87 -48.73
N GLU A 571 -63.87 19.21 -48.21
CA GLU A 571 -64.79 20.16 -48.81
C GLU A 571 -65.03 21.33 -47.86
N THR A 572 -65.44 22.47 -48.40
CA THR A 572 -65.64 23.71 -47.64
C THR A 572 -66.88 23.59 -46.74
N GLY A 573 -66.66 23.41 -45.42
CA GLY A 573 -67.73 23.33 -44.42
C GLY A 573 -67.45 22.32 -43.31
N THR A 574 -68.22 22.36 -42.21
CA THR A 574 -68.08 21.45 -41.07
C THR A 574 -68.81 20.12 -41.30
N GLN A 575 -68.66 19.48 -42.47
CA GLN A 575 -69.31 18.19 -42.70
C GLN A 575 -68.54 17.07 -41.98
N GLU A 576 -69.28 16.27 -41.23
CA GLU A 576 -68.76 15.08 -40.55
C GLU A 576 -68.82 13.87 -41.48
N VAL A 577 -67.69 13.20 -41.66
CA VAL A 577 -67.60 11.94 -42.41
C VAL A 577 -67.61 10.79 -41.41
N TRP A 578 -68.55 9.86 -41.59
CA TRP A 578 -68.67 8.66 -40.79
C TRP A 578 -68.26 7.43 -41.59
N SER A 579 -67.51 6.53 -40.96
CA SER A 579 -67.16 5.25 -41.57
C SER A 579 -68.31 4.24 -41.51
N GLU A 580 -68.18 3.17 -42.30
CA GLU A 580 -68.93 1.95 -42.05
C GLU A 580 -68.56 1.36 -40.67
N PRO A 581 -69.47 0.61 -40.02
CA PRO A 581 -69.19 -0.08 -38.76
C PRO A 581 -68.03 -1.08 -38.90
N PHE A 582 -67.16 -1.14 -37.89
CA PHE A 582 -66.09 -2.14 -37.80
C PHE A 582 -65.90 -2.65 -36.37
N GLU A 583 -65.43 -3.89 -36.25
CA GLU A 583 -65.27 -4.58 -34.96
C GLU A 583 -63.89 -4.34 -34.34
N LEU A 584 -63.87 -3.95 -33.07
CA LEU A 584 -62.65 -3.86 -32.27
C LEU A 584 -62.69 -4.86 -31.11
N LYS A 585 -61.59 -5.58 -30.91
CA LYS A 585 -61.41 -6.47 -29.74
C LYS A 585 -60.84 -5.70 -28.54
N GLY A 586 -61.31 -6.00 -27.34
CA GLY A 586 -60.77 -5.43 -26.09
C GLY A 586 -59.33 -5.85 -25.81
N GLY A 587 -58.65 -5.10 -24.94
CA GLY A 587 -57.29 -5.42 -24.47
C GLY A 587 -56.17 -5.21 -25.51
N ARG A 588 -56.44 -4.47 -26.58
CA ARG A 588 -55.48 -4.16 -27.66
C ARG A 588 -55.50 -2.68 -27.98
N ASN A 589 -54.32 -2.06 -28.14
CA ASN A 589 -54.29 -0.67 -28.55
C ASN A 589 -54.70 -0.52 -30.03
N VAL A 590 -55.31 0.61 -30.34
CA VAL A 590 -55.68 1.02 -31.69
C VAL A 590 -54.65 2.03 -32.17
N ARG A 591 -54.10 1.81 -33.36
CA ARG A 591 -53.18 2.72 -34.05
C ARG A 591 -53.90 3.32 -35.25
N LEU A 592 -54.05 4.63 -35.19
CA LEU A 592 -54.62 5.48 -36.23
C LEU A 592 -53.46 6.08 -37.02
N GLN A 593 -53.41 5.84 -38.32
CA GLN A 593 -52.43 6.44 -39.23
C GLN A 593 -53.15 7.30 -40.24
N ALA A 594 -52.92 8.60 -40.19
CA ALA A 594 -53.51 9.56 -41.10
C ALA A 594 -52.46 10.06 -42.10
N ASN A 595 -52.86 10.20 -43.36
CA ASN A 595 -52.04 10.78 -44.42
C ASN A 595 -52.90 11.66 -45.33
N CYS A 596 -52.30 12.71 -45.88
CA CYS A 596 -52.92 13.63 -46.84
C CYS A 596 -52.19 13.61 -48.18
N THR A 597 -52.94 13.80 -49.26
CA THR A 597 -52.37 13.79 -50.63
C THR A 597 -51.60 15.05 -51.02
N THR A 598 -51.75 16.17 -50.28
CA THR A 598 -51.10 17.46 -50.61
C THR A 598 -50.03 17.84 -49.58
N GLN A 599 -49.15 18.78 -49.94
CA GLN A 599 -48.10 19.33 -49.06
C GLN A 599 -48.61 20.45 -48.13
N GLN A 600 -49.92 20.69 -48.06
CA GLN A 600 -50.48 21.72 -47.19
C GLN A 600 -50.83 21.18 -45.80
N TRP A 601 -50.90 22.09 -44.82
CA TRP A 601 -51.31 21.77 -43.46
C TRP A 601 -52.72 21.17 -43.42
N CYS A 602 -52.89 20.13 -42.62
CA CYS A 602 -54.17 19.47 -42.42
C CYS A 602 -54.43 19.21 -40.95
N TYR A 603 -55.60 19.63 -40.48
CA TYR A 603 -56.11 19.32 -39.15
C TYR A 603 -57.49 18.69 -39.25
N PHE A 604 -57.72 17.70 -38.41
CA PHE A 604 -59.05 17.11 -38.25
C PHE A 604 -59.25 16.64 -36.82
N GLU A 605 -60.50 16.75 -36.38
CA GLU A 605 -61.01 16.08 -35.20
C GLU A 605 -61.60 14.73 -35.61
N GLY A 606 -61.38 13.70 -34.81
CA GLY A 606 -61.90 12.37 -35.04
C GLY A 606 -62.51 11.80 -33.77
N GLY A 607 -63.61 11.08 -33.91
CA GLY A 607 -64.30 10.42 -32.81
C GLY A 607 -64.42 8.94 -33.09
N LEU A 608 -63.91 8.10 -32.18
CA LEU A 608 -64.15 6.66 -32.23
C LEU A 608 -65.39 6.35 -31.38
N HIS A 609 -66.55 6.21 -32.03
CA HIS A 609 -67.85 6.03 -31.38
C HIS A 609 -68.18 4.54 -31.24
N ASN A 610 -68.43 4.07 -30.02
CA ASN A 610 -68.85 2.70 -29.74
C ASN A 610 -70.39 2.63 -29.79
N GLU A 611 -70.94 1.89 -30.74
CA GLU A 611 -72.40 1.76 -30.91
C GLU A 611 -73.07 0.97 -29.78
N THR A 612 -72.32 0.10 -29.10
CA THR A 612 -72.84 -0.76 -28.02
C THR A 612 -72.97 0.00 -26.70
N THR A 613 -72.00 0.86 -26.39
CA THR A 613 -71.97 1.60 -25.12
C THR A 613 -72.38 3.06 -25.25
N ASP A 614 -72.62 3.53 -26.47
CA ASP A 614 -72.94 4.94 -26.80
C ASP A 614 -71.88 5.94 -26.27
N THR A 615 -70.60 5.53 -26.30
CA THR A 615 -69.48 6.36 -25.85
C THR A 615 -68.54 6.68 -26.99
N THR A 616 -68.16 7.94 -27.13
CA THR A 616 -67.17 8.39 -28.13
C THR A 616 -65.84 8.72 -27.48
N ARG A 617 -64.75 8.20 -28.06
CA ARG A 617 -63.39 8.66 -27.74
C ARG A 617 -62.91 9.64 -28.80
N GLU A 618 -62.89 10.90 -28.43
CA GLU A 618 -62.41 11.98 -29.28
C GLU A 618 -60.87 12.02 -29.36
N PHE A 619 -60.36 12.44 -30.50
CA PHE A 619 -58.96 12.64 -30.76
C PHE A 619 -58.77 13.67 -31.88
N SER A 620 -57.75 14.51 -31.81
CA SER A 620 -57.39 15.38 -32.94
C SER A 620 -56.00 15.06 -33.49
N MET A 621 -55.77 15.40 -34.75
CA MET A 621 -54.49 15.24 -35.43
C MET A 621 -54.21 16.46 -36.31
N ALA A 622 -53.03 17.07 -36.12
CA ALA A 622 -52.47 18.10 -36.98
C ALA A 622 -51.28 17.55 -37.76
N MET A 623 -51.22 17.83 -39.05
CA MET A 623 -50.21 17.29 -39.97
C MET A 623 -49.69 18.41 -40.86
N ASP A 624 -48.38 18.43 -41.08
CA ASP A 624 -47.74 19.36 -42.00
C ASP A 624 -47.39 18.59 -43.27
N GLY A 625 -48.06 18.92 -44.38
CA GLY A 625 -47.92 18.28 -45.69
C GLY A 625 -48.18 16.78 -45.77
N SER A 626 -47.54 16.10 -46.75
CA SER A 626 -47.77 14.67 -47.08
C SER A 626 -47.14 13.68 -46.08
N SER A 627 -47.00 14.10 -44.82
CA SER A 627 -46.41 13.29 -43.75
C SER A 627 -47.48 12.41 -43.11
N THR A 628 -47.17 11.12 -42.93
CA THR A 628 -48.07 10.22 -42.17
C THR A 628 -47.95 10.50 -40.68
N ARG A 629 -49.04 10.95 -40.03
CA ARG A 629 -49.09 11.04 -38.57
C ARG A 629 -49.72 9.77 -37.98
N THR A 630 -49.21 9.37 -36.82
CA THR A 630 -49.71 8.20 -36.10
C THR A 630 -50.18 8.60 -34.70
N LYS A 631 -51.37 8.16 -34.31
CA LYS A 631 -51.91 8.31 -32.95
C LYS A 631 -52.28 6.95 -32.37
N TYR A 632 -51.98 6.73 -31.11
CA TYR A 632 -52.27 5.49 -30.40
C TYR A 632 -53.38 5.73 -29.38
N LEU A 633 -54.46 4.95 -29.45
CA LEU A 633 -55.53 4.93 -28.46
C LEU A 633 -55.40 3.64 -27.65
N SER A 634 -55.15 3.78 -26.35
CA SER A 634 -54.96 2.66 -25.43
C SER A 634 -56.21 2.42 -24.59
N GLY A 635 -56.48 1.17 -24.21
CA GLY A 635 -57.64 0.83 -23.37
C GLY A 635 -58.99 1.03 -24.06
N VAL A 636 -59.07 0.79 -25.37
CA VAL A 636 -60.34 0.76 -26.12
C VAL A 636 -61.06 -0.56 -25.78
N THR A 637 -62.34 -0.47 -25.42
CA THR A 637 -63.17 -1.64 -25.07
C THR A 637 -63.54 -2.45 -26.32
N ALA A 638 -64.01 -3.68 -26.12
CA ALA A 638 -64.54 -4.47 -27.23
C ALA A 638 -65.89 -3.89 -27.68
N GLY A 639 -66.18 -3.95 -28.98
CA GLY A 639 -67.48 -3.56 -29.53
C GLY A 639 -67.42 -3.16 -31.00
N THR A 640 -68.57 -2.78 -31.52
CA THR A 640 -68.75 -2.24 -32.87
C THR A 640 -68.52 -0.72 -32.84
N TYR A 641 -67.65 -0.23 -33.71
CA TYR A 641 -67.26 1.17 -33.75
C TYR A 641 -67.50 1.81 -35.12
N ARG A 642 -67.82 3.10 -35.11
CA ARG A 642 -67.68 3.97 -36.28
C ARG A 642 -66.63 5.04 -36.03
N LEU A 643 -65.87 5.38 -37.07
CA LEU A 643 -64.96 6.51 -37.05
C LEU A 643 -65.68 7.73 -37.61
N ARG A 644 -65.84 8.75 -36.77
CA ARG A 644 -66.20 10.11 -37.15
C ARG A 644 -64.92 10.88 -37.50
N ILE A 645 -64.92 11.61 -38.61
CA ILE A 645 -63.84 12.52 -39.00
C ILE A 645 -64.48 13.87 -39.34
N ARG A 646 -64.00 14.93 -38.72
CA ARG A 646 -64.37 16.32 -38.96
C ARG A 646 -63.12 17.10 -39.35
N PRO A 647 -62.87 17.30 -40.65
CA PRO A 647 -61.78 18.16 -41.12
C PRO A 647 -62.05 19.62 -40.72
N GLU A 648 -61.01 20.35 -40.34
CA GLU A 648 -61.12 21.76 -39.95
C GLU A 648 -60.18 22.61 -40.81
N TYR A 649 -60.76 23.57 -41.55
CA TYR A 649 -60.06 24.47 -42.46
C TYR A 649 -60.40 25.93 -42.14
N THR A 650 -59.37 26.76 -42.02
CA THR A 650 -59.51 28.20 -41.72
C THR A 650 -59.71 29.06 -42.98
N SER A 651 -59.35 28.59 -44.17
CA SER A 651 -59.70 29.19 -45.47
C SER A 651 -59.55 28.19 -46.63
N ASN A 652 -60.36 28.35 -47.69
CA ASN A 652 -60.57 27.48 -48.87
C ASN A 652 -59.59 26.28 -49.00
N PRO A 653 -60.03 25.03 -48.72
CA PRO A 653 -59.19 23.85 -48.89
C PRO A 653 -58.79 23.67 -50.36
N PRO A 654 -57.58 23.17 -50.66
CA PRO A 654 -57.18 22.82 -52.02
C PRO A 654 -58.15 21.79 -52.61
N THR A 655 -58.69 22.07 -53.79
CA THR A 655 -59.61 21.17 -54.49
C THR A 655 -58.96 19.81 -54.70
N GLY A 656 -59.56 18.74 -54.17
CA GLY A 656 -59.09 17.37 -54.36
C GLY A 656 -58.16 16.80 -53.26
N GLN A 657 -58.04 17.45 -52.11
CA GLN A 657 -57.31 16.87 -50.96
C GLN A 657 -58.10 15.70 -50.35
N VAL A 658 -57.43 14.54 -50.23
CA VAL A 658 -58.00 13.32 -49.64
C VAL A 658 -57.23 12.98 -48.37
N LEU A 659 -57.95 12.98 -47.24
CA LEU A 659 -57.46 12.49 -45.96
C LEU A 659 -57.73 10.99 -45.88
N THR A 660 -56.68 10.18 -45.79
CA THR A 660 -56.80 8.73 -45.58
C THR A 660 -56.44 8.41 -44.13
N VAL A 661 -57.39 7.85 -43.37
CA VAL A 661 -57.16 7.35 -42.00
C VAL A 661 -57.24 5.83 -41.99
N ARG A 662 -56.11 5.19 -41.68
CA ARG A 662 -56.00 3.74 -41.49
C ARG A 662 -56.09 3.39 -40.01
N ILE A 663 -57.01 2.50 -39.67
CA ILE A 663 -57.21 2.01 -38.32
C ILE A 663 -56.64 0.60 -38.25
N SER A 664 -55.65 0.41 -37.37
CA SER A 664 -55.06 -0.91 -37.12
C SER A 664 -55.14 -1.26 -35.64
N GLN A 665 -55.35 -2.53 -35.32
CA GLN A 665 -55.50 -3.00 -33.94
C GLN A 665 -54.36 -3.97 -33.56
N GLY A 666 -53.93 -3.87 -32.31
CA GLY A 666 -52.85 -4.68 -31.76
C GLY A 666 -51.48 -4.04 -31.91
N ALA A 667 -51.39 -2.71 -31.98
CA ALA A 667 -50.10 -2.03 -32.02
C ALA A 667 -49.53 -1.83 -30.61
N VAL A 668 -48.22 -1.99 -30.43
CA VAL A 668 -47.55 -1.53 -29.20
C VAL A 668 -47.39 -0.01 -29.28
N ASN A 669 -47.86 0.72 -28.26
CA ASN A 669 -47.66 2.16 -28.19
C ASN A 669 -46.20 2.44 -27.80
N PRO A 670 -45.35 3.05 -28.65
CA PRO A 670 -43.93 3.23 -28.36
C PRO A 670 -43.67 4.30 -27.29
N ALA A 671 -44.58 5.24 -27.06
CA ALA A 671 -44.33 6.39 -26.19
C ALA A 671 -43.88 6.04 -24.75
N PRO A 672 -44.61 5.19 -23.97
CA PRO A 672 -44.17 4.82 -22.62
C PRO A 672 -42.86 4.02 -22.62
N TRP A 673 -42.61 3.23 -23.66
CA TRP A 673 -41.38 2.45 -23.80
C TRP A 673 -40.18 3.35 -24.05
N LEU A 674 -40.30 4.32 -24.97
CA LEU A 674 -39.26 5.30 -25.23
C LEU A 674 -38.95 6.15 -24.00
N LEU A 675 -39.97 6.50 -23.20
CA LEU A 675 -39.77 7.20 -21.94
C LEU A 675 -38.94 6.37 -20.95
N ILE A 676 -39.32 5.11 -20.72
CA ILE A 676 -38.61 4.22 -19.79
C ILE A 676 -37.17 3.95 -20.27
N MET A 677 -36.98 3.70 -21.57
CA MET A 677 -35.66 3.55 -22.17
C MET A 677 -34.83 4.82 -22.02
N GLY A 678 -35.45 6.00 -22.23
CA GLY A 678 -34.81 7.30 -22.05
C GLY A 678 -34.36 7.54 -20.62
N ILE A 679 -35.17 7.18 -19.61
CA ILE A 679 -34.81 7.28 -18.19
C ILE A 679 -33.64 6.33 -17.87
N ALA A 680 -33.69 5.08 -18.33
CA ALA A 680 -32.63 4.10 -18.09
C ALA A 680 -31.31 4.52 -18.77
N ALA A 681 -31.37 4.98 -20.02
CA ALA A 681 -30.21 5.48 -20.76
C ALA A 681 -29.67 6.77 -20.12
N GLY A 682 -30.53 7.71 -19.73
CA GLY A 682 -30.15 8.93 -19.02
C GLY A 682 -29.45 8.63 -17.68
N THR A 683 -29.93 7.63 -16.96
CA THR A 683 -29.28 7.15 -15.72
C THR A 683 -27.88 6.61 -16.02
N LEU A 684 -27.71 5.79 -17.06
CA LEU A 684 -26.39 5.28 -17.47
C LEU A 684 -25.43 6.42 -17.87
N VAL A 685 -25.91 7.43 -18.58
CA VAL A 685 -25.11 8.62 -18.95
C VAL A 685 -24.71 9.43 -17.73
N LEU A 686 -25.64 9.64 -16.79
CA LEU A 686 -25.39 10.40 -15.58
C LEU A 686 -24.38 9.70 -14.66
N VAL A 687 -24.55 8.39 -14.43
CA VAL A 687 -23.56 7.60 -13.68
C VAL A 687 -22.24 7.50 -14.45
N GLY A 688 -22.32 7.46 -15.79
CA GLY A 688 -21.28 7.79 -16.78
C GLY A 688 -20.39 8.94 -16.36
N ALA A 689 -21.00 10.11 -16.36
CA ALA A 689 -20.37 11.38 -16.03
C ALA A 689 -19.82 11.39 -14.61
N PHE A 690 -20.58 10.91 -13.61
CA PHE A 690 -20.10 10.85 -12.23
C PHE A 690 -18.88 9.95 -12.06
N HIS A 691 -18.84 8.80 -12.73
CA HIS A 691 -17.67 7.93 -12.70
C HIS A 691 -16.46 8.59 -13.37
N GLY A 692 -16.67 9.27 -14.50
CA GLY A 692 -15.61 10.04 -15.17
C GLY A 692 -15.05 11.15 -14.28
N LEU A 693 -15.92 11.92 -13.62
CA LEU A 693 -15.51 12.96 -12.67
C LEU A 693 -14.77 12.37 -11.47
N PHE A 694 -15.24 11.25 -10.93
CA PHE A 694 -14.62 10.56 -9.81
C PHE A 694 -13.22 10.03 -10.15
N GLU A 695 -13.06 9.38 -11.31
CA GLU A 695 -11.73 8.95 -11.78
C GLU A 695 -10.85 10.17 -12.06
N ASN A 696 -11.37 11.23 -12.68
CA ASN A 696 -10.59 12.44 -12.92
C ASN A 696 -10.07 13.03 -11.60
N GLN A 697 -10.92 13.19 -10.58
CA GLN A 697 -10.51 13.65 -9.26
C GLN A 697 -9.45 12.76 -8.61
N ARG A 698 -9.60 11.44 -8.72
CA ARG A 698 -8.60 10.51 -8.19
C ARG A 698 -7.21 10.75 -8.79
N TRP A 699 -7.13 10.95 -10.11
CA TRP A 699 -5.86 11.07 -10.83
C TRP A 699 -5.27 12.49 -10.84
N GLN A 700 -6.05 13.50 -10.41
CA GLN A 700 -5.62 14.90 -10.38
C GLN A 700 -4.42 15.16 -9.47
N GLU A 701 -4.34 14.49 -8.32
CA GLU A 701 -3.24 14.67 -7.34
C GLU A 701 -2.15 13.60 -7.49
N SER A 702 -2.14 12.84 -8.59
CA SER A 702 -1.16 11.77 -8.82
C SER A 702 0.08 12.31 -9.55
N SER A 703 1.28 11.75 -9.32
CA SER A 703 2.47 12.10 -10.13
C SER A 703 2.33 11.78 -11.63
N MET A 704 1.22 11.17 -12.02
CA MET A 704 0.87 10.84 -13.39
C MET A 704 -0.04 11.90 -14.05
N SER A 705 -0.43 12.95 -13.32
CA SER A 705 -1.19 14.07 -13.87
C SER A 705 -0.36 14.77 -14.95
N GLY A 706 -0.80 14.71 -16.21
CA GLY A 706 -0.11 15.32 -17.36
C GLY A 706 0.75 14.38 -18.21
N SER A 707 0.76 13.07 -17.92
CA SER A 707 1.43 12.03 -18.75
C SER A 707 0.53 11.33 -19.75
#